data_AF-A0A0Q6NQZ4-F1
#
_entry.id   AF-A0A0Q6NQZ4-F1
#
_cell.length_a   1.000
_cell.length_b   1.000
_cell.length_c   1.000
_cell.angle_alpha   90.00
_cell.angle_beta   90.00
_cell.angle_gamma   90.00
#
_symmetry.space_group_name_H-M   'P 1'
#
loop_
_entity.id
_entity.type
_entity.pdbx_description
1 polymer ?
#
loop_
_entity_poly.entity_id
_entity_poly.type
_entity_poly.pdbx_seq_one_letter_code
_entity_poly.pdbx_strand_id
1 'polypeptide(L)'
;MRTFLRRAFVLLLLAPWLAVASPARADVACVQEQLTRLGFDPGPVDGALGKRTINAATLFARNAAMPLDTLTTENSGEWCSAVSAFAATPAAQSIVTLDLSSEPAGILSDRDQQRLWEAYTTAPECFEHPTYGEGTPLGVPKLTADQFGAEAWKSPYTAVRGAAQCQSGPGSLVIPRPIAVVKLDEAYGERQHDIDIAATWFRRLTTYLRLTDDPVARTQLKQGVIEWARAGALGKGIHVSWGAQPVDYQMMAAILSILSATAEVAADFSAEERTVVGPWLNRLVAEMGASHWKDRSDNKAYMRTYAALIWGLMVGDDRPVQAAIDEFKLAIHDMRPDGSWPIDTQRGGMGLHYNSGNTAHVVMIGTALKLARGVDLFGYEVDGRSAHTAVEFVLRSIKDPVATNQQYAIRCPDGGDRFGSVDKPSMSFIGEAGYLTAYANLFPERDASRYILNSLAGEVDNDSEKSGGVPACLYALTGGVVNLAPLTMPEPPPPLPTPEHSVRTLEDIAHQVGRSVNVNSLLKSEIEGEKEGANELDFNVVGTFNYATSSFFSFSLVINEPLGDRKPDGLSACGAKTRTYEDNLHRVIIDFAIDGTQYRAKRADCIIAALPKRPAFEAQFLIDSFADIAIGLVASGDVENLQHEGLQTFFKRVAAGEIVISR
;
A
#
# COMPACT_ATOMS: atom_id res chain seq x y z
N MET A 1 -43.59 22.53 81.29
CA MET A 1 -43.07 21.19 81.63
C MET A 1 -41.87 20.90 80.73
N ARG A 2 -40.66 20.76 81.31
CA ARG A 2 -39.42 20.15 80.74
C ARG A 2 -38.76 20.84 79.53
N THR A 3 -37.46 21.07 79.43
CA THR A 3 -36.30 21.20 80.34
C THR A 3 -35.18 21.79 79.47
N PHE A 4 -34.44 22.76 79.99
CA PHE A 4 -33.23 23.35 79.39
C PHE A 4 -32.08 22.34 79.30
N LEU A 5 -31.35 22.30 78.17
CA LEU A 5 -29.93 21.92 78.14
C LEU A 5 -29.26 22.41 76.85
N ARG A 6 -28.55 23.54 76.96
CA ARG A 6 -27.55 24.01 75.98
C ARG A 6 -26.38 23.02 76.00
N ARG A 7 -26.10 22.36 74.88
CA ARG A 7 -24.86 21.58 74.67
C ARG A 7 -23.80 22.45 74.03
N ALA A 8 -22.59 22.32 74.57
CA ALA A 8 -21.40 23.08 74.26
C ALA A 8 -20.90 22.86 72.82
N PHE A 9 -20.33 23.92 72.27
CA PHE A 9 -19.47 23.93 71.09
C PHE A 9 -18.24 23.06 71.35
N VAL A 10 -18.00 22.06 70.50
CA VAL A 10 -16.69 21.44 70.31
C VAL A 10 -16.27 21.72 68.88
N LEU A 11 -15.34 22.67 68.70
CA LEU A 11 -14.61 22.83 67.44
C LEU A 11 -13.70 21.60 67.27
N LEU A 12 -14.05 20.72 66.34
CA LEU A 12 -13.12 19.73 65.78
C LEU A 12 -12.29 20.42 64.69
N LEU A 13 -11.05 20.80 65.05
CA LEU A 13 -10.02 21.18 64.09
C LEU A 13 -9.64 19.93 63.27
N LEU A 14 -10.19 19.81 62.07
CA LEU A 14 -9.67 18.92 61.03
C LEU A 14 -8.34 19.51 60.53
N ALA A 15 -7.23 19.03 61.08
CA ALA A 15 -5.92 19.27 60.50
C ALA A 15 -5.86 18.56 59.13
N PRO A 16 -5.47 19.25 58.04
CA PRO A 16 -5.19 18.57 56.78
C PRO A 16 -3.92 17.75 57.00
N TRP A 17 -4.05 16.43 56.99
CA TRP A 17 -2.89 15.55 56.83
C TRP A 17 -2.34 15.81 55.43
N LEU A 18 -1.33 16.67 55.33
CA LEU A 18 -0.43 16.69 54.18
C LEU A 18 0.18 15.29 54.10
N ALA A 19 -0.34 14.47 53.18
CA ALA A 19 0.23 13.18 52.87
C ALA A 19 1.64 13.43 52.28
N VAL A 20 2.66 13.35 53.14
CA VAL A 20 4.05 13.36 52.70
C VAL A 20 4.23 12.12 51.82
N ALA A 21 4.52 12.32 50.53
CA ALA A 21 4.82 11.21 49.63
C ALA A 21 6.00 10.42 50.21
N SER A 22 5.85 9.11 50.36
CA SER A 22 6.92 8.25 50.89
C SER A 22 8.16 8.34 49.99
N PRO A 23 9.40 8.30 50.54
CA PRO A 23 10.64 8.39 49.75
C PRO A 23 10.67 7.45 48.54
N ALA A 24 10.30 6.18 48.74
CA ALA A 24 10.20 5.19 47.67
C ALA A 24 9.24 5.58 46.52
N ARG A 25 8.15 6.29 46.83
CA ARG A 25 7.20 6.78 45.81
C ARG A 25 7.81 7.91 44.98
N ALA A 26 8.55 8.81 45.63
CA ALA A 26 9.28 9.88 44.94
C ALA A 26 10.42 9.32 44.08
N ASP A 27 11.12 8.29 44.57
CA ASP A 27 12.19 7.62 43.83
C ASP A 27 11.65 6.88 42.59
N VAL A 28 10.52 6.16 42.71
CA VAL A 28 9.87 5.54 41.54
C VAL A 28 9.45 6.60 40.52
N ALA A 29 8.89 7.74 40.97
CA ALA A 29 8.54 8.83 40.07
C ALA A 29 9.79 9.41 39.37
N CYS A 30 10.91 9.53 40.06
CA CYS A 30 12.19 9.91 39.44
C CYS A 30 12.61 8.91 38.35
N VAL A 31 12.57 7.61 38.63
CA VAL A 31 12.90 6.57 37.64
C VAL A 31 12.00 6.68 36.41
N GLN A 32 10.68 6.80 36.61
CA GLN A 32 9.73 7.00 35.52
C GLN A 32 10.08 8.25 34.70
N GLU A 33 10.34 9.39 35.35
CA GLU A 33 10.70 10.63 34.67
C GLU A 33 11.98 10.49 33.83
N GLN A 34 13.05 9.90 34.39
CA GLN A 34 14.30 9.75 33.65
C GLN A 34 14.17 8.76 32.49
N LEU A 35 13.46 7.65 32.69
CA LEU A 35 13.17 6.70 31.60
C LEU A 35 12.39 7.36 30.48
N THR A 36 11.37 8.17 30.79
CA THR A 36 10.63 8.96 29.80
C THR A 36 11.55 9.93 29.05
N ARG A 37 12.47 10.63 29.74
CA ARG A 37 13.45 11.52 29.10
C ARG A 37 14.41 10.78 28.18
N LEU A 38 14.73 9.53 28.49
CA LEU A 38 15.56 8.64 27.67
C LEU A 38 14.79 7.96 26.54
N GLY A 39 13.49 8.24 26.39
CA GLY A 39 12.64 7.69 25.33
C GLY A 39 12.04 6.31 25.63
N PHE A 40 12.20 5.78 26.84
CA PHE A 40 11.50 4.56 27.27
C PHE A 40 10.07 4.89 27.72
N ASP A 41 9.17 3.90 27.69
CA ASP A 41 7.76 4.05 28.09
C ASP A 41 7.46 3.36 29.45
N PRO A 42 7.74 4.00 30.59
CA PRO A 42 7.44 3.46 31.90
C PRO A 42 5.96 3.62 32.30
N GLY A 43 5.12 4.24 31.46
CA GLY A 43 3.79 4.73 31.83
C GLY A 43 3.80 6.15 32.43
N PRO A 44 2.70 6.59 33.07
CA PRO A 44 2.63 7.93 33.68
C PRO A 44 3.64 8.09 34.84
N VAL A 45 4.17 9.30 35.00
CA VAL A 45 5.06 9.66 36.11
C VAL A 45 4.22 9.94 37.36
N ASP A 46 3.80 8.87 38.04
CA ASP A 46 2.89 8.92 39.19
C ASP A 46 3.48 8.31 40.48
N GLY A 47 4.68 7.76 40.40
CA GLY A 47 5.37 7.05 41.50
C GLY A 47 4.79 5.68 41.81
N ALA A 48 3.90 5.14 40.97
CA ALA A 48 3.37 3.79 41.11
C ALA A 48 4.25 2.77 40.38
N LEU A 49 4.79 1.80 41.13
CA LEU A 49 5.61 0.75 40.54
C LEU A 49 4.74 -0.33 39.88
N GLY A 50 4.40 -0.09 38.61
CA GLY A 50 3.63 -1.01 37.77
C GLY A 50 4.51 -1.83 36.82
N LYS A 51 3.89 -2.83 36.16
CA LYS A 51 4.57 -3.69 35.16
C LYS A 51 5.25 -2.89 34.04
N ARG A 52 4.64 -1.78 33.57
CA ARG A 52 5.24 -0.91 32.53
C ARG A 52 6.54 -0.28 33.02
N THR A 53 6.53 0.26 34.24
CA THR A 53 7.73 0.86 34.85
C THR A 53 8.84 -0.17 35.03
N ILE A 54 8.51 -1.37 35.53
CA ILE A 54 9.47 -2.46 35.70
C ILE A 54 10.05 -2.88 34.34
N ASN A 55 9.20 -3.13 33.34
CA ASN A 55 9.64 -3.56 32.01
C ASN A 55 10.53 -2.50 31.33
N ALA A 56 10.17 -1.23 31.42
CA ALA A 56 10.96 -0.13 30.89
C ALA A 56 12.32 -0.01 31.59
N ALA A 57 12.35 -0.16 32.92
CA ALA A 57 13.58 -0.17 33.69
C ALA A 57 14.47 -1.35 33.32
N THR A 58 13.92 -2.56 33.20
CA THR A 58 14.65 -3.77 32.78
C THR A 58 15.23 -3.62 31.38
N LEU A 59 14.45 -3.08 30.43
CA LEU A 59 14.92 -2.84 29.08
C LEU A 59 16.04 -1.79 29.04
N PHE A 60 15.87 -0.69 29.78
CA PHE A 60 16.91 0.32 29.94
C PHE A 60 18.19 -0.29 30.50
N ALA A 61 18.13 -1.02 31.62
CA ALA A 61 19.33 -1.58 32.24
C ALA A 61 20.06 -2.53 31.28
N ARG A 62 19.31 -3.31 30.50
CA ARG A 62 19.90 -4.15 29.45
C ARG A 62 20.57 -3.32 28.36
N ASN A 63 19.87 -2.33 27.80
CA ASN A 63 20.37 -1.53 26.67
C ASN A 63 21.49 -0.57 27.08
N ALA A 64 21.53 -0.17 28.34
CA ALA A 64 22.62 0.59 28.95
C ALA A 64 23.76 -0.30 29.49
N ALA A 65 23.64 -1.64 29.36
CA ALA A 65 24.56 -2.63 29.92
C ALA A 65 24.85 -2.42 31.42
N MET A 66 23.83 -2.01 32.18
CA MET A 66 23.90 -1.76 33.61
C MET A 66 23.47 -3.02 34.39
N PRO A 67 24.32 -3.58 35.26
CA PRO A 67 23.98 -4.76 36.06
C PRO A 67 23.13 -4.36 37.27
N LEU A 68 21.88 -3.97 37.02
CA LEU A 68 20.91 -3.62 38.06
C LEU A 68 19.92 -4.77 38.28
N ASP A 69 19.60 -5.04 39.55
CA ASP A 69 18.52 -5.95 39.91
C ASP A 69 17.16 -5.39 39.47
N THR A 70 16.16 -6.26 39.31
CA THR A 70 14.80 -5.83 38.94
C THR A 70 14.32 -4.71 39.87
N LEU A 71 13.77 -3.64 39.31
CA LEU A 71 13.29 -2.49 40.07
C LEU A 71 12.19 -2.91 41.06
N THR A 72 12.41 -2.59 42.33
CA THR A 72 11.47 -2.73 43.45
C THR A 72 11.31 -1.40 44.19
N THR A 73 10.39 -1.34 45.15
CA THR A 73 10.23 -0.17 46.02
C THR A 73 11.42 0.05 46.96
N GLU A 74 12.18 -0.99 47.26
CA GLU A 74 13.31 -0.94 48.18
C GLU A 74 14.59 -0.42 47.50
N ASN A 75 14.79 -0.72 46.22
CA ASN A 75 15.97 -0.29 45.45
C ASN A 75 15.69 0.92 44.54
N SER A 76 14.52 1.54 44.61
CA SER A 76 14.12 2.65 43.73
C SER A 76 15.05 3.86 43.80
N GLY A 77 15.64 4.15 44.96
CA GLY A 77 16.60 5.25 45.12
C GLY A 77 17.94 5.01 44.41
N GLU A 78 18.41 3.75 44.40
CA GLU A 78 19.60 3.34 43.63
C GLU A 78 19.32 3.46 42.13
N TRP A 79 18.16 2.97 41.69
CA TRP A 79 17.71 3.10 40.31
C TRP A 79 17.59 4.56 39.87
N CYS A 80 16.95 5.44 40.65
CA CYS A 80 16.83 6.86 40.33
C CYS A 80 18.22 7.49 40.14
N SER A 81 19.16 7.19 41.04
CA SER A 81 20.54 7.69 40.95
C SER A 81 21.25 7.17 39.70
N ALA A 82 21.13 5.89 39.42
CA ALA A 82 21.79 5.22 38.30
C ALA A 82 21.28 5.72 36.94
N VAL A 83 19.95 5.78 36.75
CA VAL A 83 19.34 6.25 35.50
C VAL A 83 19.62 7.74 35.29
N SER A 84 19.55 8.56 36.36
CA SER A 84 19.88 10.00 36.27
C SER A 84 21.34 10.22 35.87
N ALA A 85 22.26 9.44 36.45
CA ALA A 85 23.67 9.51 36.12
C ALA A 85 23.91 9.13 34.65
N PHE A 86 23.28 8.05 34.16
CA PHE A 86 23.35 7.66 32.76
C PHE A 86 22.78 8.74 31.84
N ALA A 87 21.60 9.29 32.16
CA ALA A 87 20.93 10.33 31.37
C ALA A 87 21.78 11.61 31.19
N ALA A 88 22.72 11.87 32.10
CA ALA A 88 23.67 12.98 32.00
C ALA A 88 24.91 12.68 31.13
N THR A 89 25.09 11.44 30.67
CA THR A 89 26.22 11.04 29.83
C THR A 89 25.95 11.29 28.35
N PRO A 90 26.99 11.40 27.50
CA PRO A 90 26.82 11.41 26.05
C PRO A 90 26.14 10.14 25.50
N ALA A 91 26.31 8.98 26.17
CA ALA A 91 25.73 7.71 25.75
C ALA A 91 24.19 7.71 25.79
N ALA A 92 23.59 8.57 26.62
CA ALA A 92 22.14 8.75 26.67
C ALA A 92 21.52 9.21 25.35
N GLN A 93 22.27 9.95 24.53
CA GLN A 93 21.76 10.46 23.25
C GLN A 93 21.65 9.37 22.17
N SER A 94 22.31 8.23 22.38
CA SER A 94 22.36 7.11 21.44
C SER A 94 21.79 5.82 22.01
N ILE A 95 21.12 5.87 23.18
CA ILE A 95 20.55 4.66 23.76
C ILE A 95 19.43 4.13 22.88
N VAL A 96 19.47 2.83 22.60
CA VAL A 96 18.40 2.14 21.87
C VAL A 96 17.26 1.90 22.86
N THR A 97 16.05 2.33 22.50
CA THR A 97 14.83 2.16 23.31
C THR A 97 14.08 0.87 22.97
N LEU A 98 14.53 0.16 21.93
CA LEU A 98 13.93 -1.04 21.37
C LEU A 98 14.58 -2.30 21.97
N ASP A 99 13.80 -3.36 22.13
CA ASP A 99 14.26 -4.68 22.55
C ASP A 99 14.75 -5.50 21.35
N LEU A 100 16.06 -5.50 21.16
CA LEU A 100 16.73 -6.23 20.08
C LEU A 100 17.19 -7.62 20.50
N SER A 101 17.29 -7.90 21.81
CA SER A 101 17.93 -9.12 22.30
C SER A 101 16.96 -10.18 22.82
N SER A 102 15.77 -9.79 23.32
CA SER A 102 14.80 -10.80 23.75
C SER A 102 14.33 -11.63 22.57
N GLU A 103 14.08 -12.90 22.85
CA GLU A 103 13.28 -13.76 22.00
C GLU A 103 11.84 -13.24 21.91
N PRO A 104 11.24 -13.23 20.70
CA PRO A 104 9.85 -12.85 20.54
C PRO A 104 8.91 -13.84 21.23
N ALA A 105 7.74 -13.36 21.64
CA ALA A 105 6.67 -14.24 22.09
C ALA A 105 6.17 -15.13 20.95
N GLY A 106 5.69 -16.32 21.30
CA GLY A 106 5.06 -17.22 20.35
C GLY A 106 6.00 -18.19 19.63
N ILE A 107 7.31 -18.20 19.90
CA ILE A 107 8.22 -19.20 19.33
C ILE A 107 7.66 -20.62 19.53
N LEU A 108 7.65 -21.40 18.46
CA LEU A 108 7.17 -22.78 18.48
C LEU A 108 8.15 -23.69 19.22
N SER A 109 7.61 -24.74 19.84
CA SER A 109 8.46 -25.84 20.29
C SER A 109 9.16 -26.49 19.09
N ASP A 110 10.35 -27.07 19.26
CA ASP A 110 11.08 -27.77 18.19
C ASP A 110 10.18 -28.77 17.44
N ARG A 111 9.31 -29.46 18.18
CA ARG A 111 8.35 -30.41 17.62
C ARG A 111 7.34 -29.73 16.69
N ASP A 112 6.76 -28.62 17.11
CA ASP A 112 5.72 -27.94 16.32
C ASP A 112 6.34 -27.12 15.17
N GLN A 113 7.55 -26.59 15.35
CA GLN A 113 8.34 -26.00 14.28
C GLN A 113 8.64 -27.03 13.18
N GLN A 114 9.09 -28.24 13.55
CA GLN A 114 9.30 -29.32 12.58
C GLN A 114 8.01 -29.68 11.85
N ARG A 115 6.88 -29.75 12.56
CA ARG A 115 5.57 -30.02 11.95
C ARG A 115 5.09 -28.91 11.03
N LEU A 116 5.38 -27.65 11.33
CA LEU A 116 5.12 -26.52 10.44
C LEU A 116 5.94 -26.67 9.15
N TRP A 117 7.23 -26.99 9.28
CA TRP A 117 8.10 -27.19 8.13
C TRP A 117 7.65 -28.36 7.25
N GLU A 118 7.15 -29.44 7.85
CA GLU A 118 6.69 -30.66 7.18
C GLU A 118 5.21 -30.64 6.79
N ALA A 119 4.46 -29.54 7.04
CA ALA A 119 3.02 -29.47 6.80
C ALA A 119 2.63 -29.94 5.38
N TYR A 120 3.42 -29.55 4.38
CA TYR A 120 3.25 -29.91 2.97
C TYR A 120 3.26 -31.42 2.69
N THR A 121 3.87 -32.23 3.57
CA THR A 121 3.97 -33.69 3.38
C THR A 121 2.67 -34.43 3.70
N THR A 122 1.78 -33.79 4.47
CA THR A 122 0.55 -34.41 4.97
C THR A 122 -0.72 -33.68 4.52
N ALA A 123 -0.61 -32.40 4.16
CA ALA A 123 -1.73 -31.62 3.66
C ALA A 123 -2.16 -32.11 2.26
N PRO A 124 -3.45 -32.43 2.05
CA PRO A 124 -3.95 -32.87 0.74
C PRO A 124 -3.94 -31.74 -0.30
N GLU A 125 -4.13 -30.50 0.13
CA GLU A 125 -4.00 -29.29 -0.67
C GLU A 125 -3.55 -28.10 0.17
N CYS A 126 -3.16 -27.00 -0.48
CA CYS A 126 -2.76 -25.78 0.18
C CYS A 126 -3.85 -25.35 1.19
N PHE A 127 -3.42 -24.84 2.34
CA PHE A 127 -4.32 -24.42 3.42
C PHE A 127 -5.09 -25.54 4.15
N GLU A 128 -5.01 -26.79 3.73
CA GLU A 128 -5.58 -27.93 4.48
C GLU A 128 -4.56 -28.58 5.43
N HIS A 129 -3.82 -27.74 6.17
CA HIS A 129 -2.92 -28.16 7.24
C HIS A 129 -3.41 -27.63 8.60
N PRO A 130 -2.95 -28.20 9.74
CA PRO A 130 -3.21 -27.63 11.06
C PRO A 130 -2.75 -26.17 11.16
N THR A 131 -3.38 -25.38 12.01
CA THR A 131 -2.91 -24.04 12.38
C THR A 131 -1.78 -24.15 13.40
N TYR A 132 -0.63 -23.53 13.14
CA TYR A 132 0.56 -23.63 14.00
C TYR A 132 0.66 -22.44 14.97
N GLY A 133 -0.47 -21.95 15.46
CA GLY A 133 -0.57 -20.77 16.31
C GLY A 133 -1.35 -19.63 15.63
N GLU A 134 -1.84 -18.69 16.43
CA GLU A 134 -2.53 -17.50 15.92
C GLU A 134 -1.54 -16.35 15.75
N GLY A 135 -1.69 -15.58 14.68
CA GLY A 135 -0.90 -14.37 14.48
C GLY A 135 -1.29 -13.31 15.51
N THR A 136 -0.30 -12.68 16.14
CA THR A 136 -0.60 -11.62 17.11
C THR A 136 -1.03 -10.36 16.35
N PRO A 137 -2.18 -9.73 16.66
CA PRO A 137 -2.52 -8.42 16.11
C PRO A 137 -1.43 -7.41 16.40
N LEU A 138 -1.04 -6.61 15.40
CA LEU A 138 -0.07 -5.55 15.64
C LEU A 138 -0.73 -4.46 16.49
N GLY A 139 -0.13 -4.19 17.65
CA GLY A 139 -0.59 -3.15 18.56
C GLY A 139 -0.30 -1.76 18.01
N VAL A 140 -1.11 -1.28 17.08
CA VAL A 140 -1.11 0.13 16.63
C VAL A 140 -2.05 0.92 17.55
N PRO A 141 -1.52 1.77 18.44
CA PRO A 141 -2.34 2.51 19.38
C PRO A 141 -3.19 3.54 18.66
N LYS A 142 -4.43 3.71 19.12
CA LYS A 142 -5.28 4.83 18.69
C LYS A 142 -4.83 6.08 19.42
N LEU A 143 -4.27 7.03 18.69
CA LEU A 143 -3.83 8.33 19.20
C LEU A 143 -4.91 9.39 18.96
N THR A 144 -4.92 10.42 19.80
CA THR A 144 -5.83 11.56 19.68
C THR A 144 -5.30 12.57 18.66
N ALA A 145 -6.19 13.42 18.13
CA ALA A 145 -5.82 14.49 17.20
C ALA A 145 -4.76 15.44 17.79
N ASP A 146 -4.90 15.80 19.07
CA ASP A 146 -3.96 16.68 19.77
C ASP A 146 -2.55 16.08 19.88
N GLN A 147 -2.45 14.76 20.09
CA GLN A 147 -1.17 14.05 20.10
C GLN A 147 -0.46 14.13 18.75
N PHE A 148 -1.21 14.07 17.64
CA PHE A 148 -0.63 14.25 16.30
C PHE A 148 -0.22 15.70 16.02
N GLY A 149 -0.96 16.67 16.54
CA GLY A 149 -0.60 18.08 16.40
C GLY A 149 0.71 18.42 17.13
N ALA A 150 0.94 17.82 18.29
CA ALA A 150 2.06 18.11 19.18
C ALA A 150 3.43 17.66 18.62
N GLU A 151 3.50 16.49 17.99
CA GLU A 151 4.78 15.91 17.55
C GLU A 151 5.05 16.17 16.07
N ALA A 152 6.30 16.58 15.76
CA ALA A 152 6.73 16.72 14.37
C ALA A 152 6.97 15.36 13.74
N TRP A 153 6.35 15.11 12.58
CA TRP A 153 6.54 13.87 11.85
C TRP A 153 7.83 13.89 11.05
N LYS A 154 8.43 12.72 10.86
CA LYS A 154 9.68 12.53 10.12
C LYS A 154 9.47 11.50 9.04
N SER A 155 10.14 11.67 7.89
CA SER A 155 10.16 10.61 6.90
C SER A 155 11.03 9.44 7.39
N PRO A 156 10.58 8.18 7.29
CA PRO A 156 11.44 7.01 7.51
C PRO A 156 12.37 6.73 6.32
N TYR A 157 12.19 7.44 5.21
CA TYR A 157 12.97 7.31 3.99
C TYR A 157 14.26 8.11 4.04
N THR A 158 15.24 7.72 3.22
CA THR A 158 16.50 8.47 3.14
C THR A 158 16.25 9.84 2.51
N ALA A 159 17.05 10.83 2.89
CA ALA A 159 17.02 12.16 2.27
C ALA A 159 17.67 12.21 0.86
N VAL A 160 18.17 11.07 0.38
CA VAL A 160 18.86 10.96 -0.91
C VAL A 160 17.85 11.08 -2.05
N ARG A 161 18.16 11.95 -3.03
CA ARG A 161 17.33 12.24 -4.21
C ARG A 161 18.05 11.92 -5.51
N GLY A 162 17.28 11.79 -6.59
CA GLY A 162 17.83 11.61 -7.94
C GLY A 162 18.49 10.24 -8.18
N ALA A 163 18.14 9.24 -7.38
CA ALA A 163 18.61 7.87 -7.60
C ALA A 163 18.08 7.34 -8.94
N ALA A 164 18.92 6.61 -9.67
CA ALA A 164 18.56 6.09 -10.99
C ALA A 164 17.37 5.12 -10.95
N GLN A 165 17.08 4.52 -9.80
CA GLN A 165 15.94 3.64 -9.57
C GLN A 165 14.61 4.42 -9.42
N CYS A 166 14.66 5.73 -9.20
CA CYS A 166 13.48 6.60 -9.11
C CYS A 166 12.93 7.00 -10.50
N GLN A 167 13.26 6.29 -11.58
CA GLN A 167 12.86 6.63 -12.94
C GLN A 167 11.36 6.44 -13.15
N SER A 168 10.58 7.46 -12.82
CA SER A 168 9.17 7.57 -13.15
C SER A 168 8.90 8.97 -13.68
N GLY A 169 8.01 9.08 -14.67
CA GLY A 169 7.42 10.38 -15.01
C GLY A 169 6.48 10.84 -13.89
N PRO A 170 6.06 12.12 -13.88
CA PRO A 170 5.18 12.62 -12.83
C PRO A 170 3.79 11.97 -12.84
N GLY A 171 3.39 11.35 -13.96
CA GLY A 171 2.01 10.90 -14.16
C GLY A 171 1.03 12.07 -14.19
N SER A 172 -0.23 11.80 -13.84
CA SER A 172 -1.23 12.85 -13.64
C SER A 172 -0.89 13.70 -12.42
N LEU A 173 -0.98 15.02 -12.54
CA LEU A 173 -0.93 15.95 -11.39
C LEU A 173 -2.32 16.19 -10.78
N VAL A 174 -3.37 15.63 -11.36
CA VAL A 174 -4.73 15.73 -10.82
C VAL A 174 -4.87 14.76 -9.66
N ILE A 175 -5.26 15.29 -8.50
CA ILE A 175 -5.50 14.49 -7.30
C ILE A 175 -6.66 13.53 -7.58
N PRO A 176 -6.50 12.21 -7.36
CA PRO A 176 -7.58 11.24 -7.53
C PRO A 176 -8.72 11.54 -6.58
N ARG A 177 -9.97 11.39 -7.04
CA ARG A 177 -11.16 11.61 -6.22
C ARG A 177 -11.13 10.75 -4.95
N PRO A 178 -11.35 11.32 -3.75
CA PRO A 178 -11.45 10.54 -2.52
C PRO A 178 -12.61 9.53 -2.53
N ILE A 179 -12.33 8.28 -2.13
CA ILE A 179 -13.31 7.20 -2.08
C ILE A 179 -13.69 6.92 -0.63
N ALA A 180 -14.77 7.51 -0.12
CA ALA A 180 -15.20 7.37 1.27
C ALA A 180 -15.78 5.99 1.61
N VAL A 181 -16.48 5.38 0.64
CA VAL A 181 -17.13 4.06 0.77
C VAL A 181 -16.66 3.18 -0.36
N VAL A 182 -15.99 2.09 -0.02
CA VAL A 182 -15.55 1.07 -0.97
C VAL A 182 -16.67 0.04 -1.12
N LYS A 183 -16.91 -0.41 -2.35
CA LYS A 183 -17.76 -1.56 -2.66
C LYS A 183 -16.85 -2.67 -3.14
N LEU A 184 -16.57 -3.65 -2.28
CA LEU A 184 -15.70 -4.77 -2.65
C LEU A 184 -16.45 -5.75 -3.55
N ASP A 185 -15.73 -6.27 -4.54
CA ASP A 185 -16.05 -7.56 -5.15
C ASP A 185 -15.17 -8.59 -4.45
N GLU A 186 -15.81 -9.51 -3.71
CA GLU A 186 -15.09 -10.53 -2.93
C GLU A 186 -14.75 -11.77 -3.75
N ALA A 187 -15.04 -11.79 -5.06
CA ALA A 187 -14.52 -12.82 -5.94
C ALA A 187 -12.98 -12.79 -5.94
N TYR A 188 -12.38 -13.97 -5.87
CA TYR A 188 -10.95 -14.11 -5.65
C TYR A 188 -10.14 -13.44 -6.77
N GLY A 189 -9.36 -12.41 -6.39
CA GLY A 189 -8.49 -11.65 -7.28
C GLY A 189 -9.15 -10.45 -7.97
N GLU A 190 -10.43 -10.20 -7.73
CA GLU A 190 -11.10 -8.99 -8.25
C GLU A 190 -10.62 -7.73 -7.54
N ARG A 191 -10.66 -6.60 -8.26
CA ARG A 191 -10.09 -5.32 -7.83
C ARG A 191 -10.98 -4.16 -8.26
N GLN A 192 -11.03 -3.13 -7.42
CA GLN A 192 -11.70 -1.86 -7.71
C GLN A 192 -10.77 -0.92 -8.46
N HIS A 193 -11.03 -0.66 -9.74
CA HIS A 193 -10.13 0.10 -10.62
C HIS A 193 -9.75 1.49 -10.07
N ASP A 194 -10.71 2.21 -9.45
CA ASP A 194 -10.44 3.55 -8.90
C ASP A 194 -9.44 3.56 -7.77
N ILE A 195 -9.43 2.47 -6.98
CA ILE A 195 -8.49 2.29 -5.89
C ILE A 195 -7.09 2.06 -6.47
N ASP A 196 -6.98 1.34 -7.59
CA ASP A 196 -5.72 1.13 -8.29
C ASP A 196 -5.19 2.43 -8.91
N ILE A 197 -6.06 3.26 -9.48
CA ILE A 197 -5.70 4.60 -9.95
C ILE A 197 -5.15 5.42 -8.79
N ALA A 198 -5.88 5.49 -7.67
CA ALA A 198 -5.45 6.28 -6.52
C ALA A 198 -4.12 5.79 -5.95
N ALA A 199 -3.98 4.49 -5.70
CA ALA A 199 -2.76 3.90 -5.18
C ALA A 199 -1.56 4.13 -6.12
N THR A 200 -1.78 4.00 -7.43
CA THR A 200 -0.75 4.24 -8.45
C THR A 200 -0.36 5.72 -8.51
N TRP A 201 -1.32 6.63 -8.39
CA TRP A 201 -1.04 8.07 -8.33
C TRP A 201 -0.13 8.41 -7.16
N PHE A 202 -0.45 7.93 -5.95
CA PHE A 202 0.38 8.15 -4.76
C PHE A 202 1.80 7.59 -4.93
N ARG A 203 1.96 6.36 -5.46
CA ARG A 203 3.28 5.74 -5.69
C ARG A 203 4.11 6.47 -6.75
N ARG A 204 3.50 6.82 -7.89
CA ARG A 204 4.20 7.49 -9.00
C ARG A 204 4.65 8.89 -8.61
N LEU A 205 3.76 9.68 -8.02
CA LEU A 205 4.11 11.05 -7.64
C LEU A 205 5.15 11.08 -6.50
N THR A 206 5.09 10.12 -5.57
CA THR A 206 6.17 9.90 -4.59
C THR A 206 7.49 9.61 -5.29
N THR A 207 7.51 8.66 -6.22
CA THR A 207 8.73 8.27 -6.95
C THR A 207 9.32 9.43 -7.75
N TYR A 208 8.47 10.18 -8.44
CA TYR A 208 8.89 11.38 -9.17
C TYR A 208 9.45 12.46 -8.23
N LEU A 209 8.78 12.74 -7.12
CA LEU A 209 9.27 13.69 -6.13
C LEU A 209 10.64 13.29 -5.57
N ARG A 210 10.88 12.00 -5.34
CA ARG A 210 12.19 11.49 -4.92
C ARG A 210 13.27 11.62 -6.01
N LEU A 211 12.88 11.56 -7.28
CA LEU A 211 13.77 11.77 -8.42
C LEU A 211 14.19 13.25 -8.55
N THR A 212 13.26 14.19 -8.37
CA THR A 212 13.42 15.58 -8.82
C THR A 212 13.41 16.64 -7.73
N ASP A 213 12.85 16.34 -6.56
CA ASP A 213 12.49 17.33 -5.53
C ASP A 213 11.54 18.43 -6.03
N ASP A 214 10.71 18.12 -7.03
CA ASP A 214 9.83 19.10 -7.68
C ASP A 214 8.78 19.70 -6.71
N PRO A 215 8.68 21.05 -6.61
CA PRO A 215 7.79 21.70 -5.65
C PRO A 215 6.30 21.55 -5.98
N VAL A 216 5.93 21.39 -7.25
CA VAL A 216 4.53 21.17 -7.65
C VAL A 216 4.13 19.75 -7.30
N ALA A 217 4.97 18.76 -7.60
CA ALA A 217 4.75 17.37 -7.19
C ALA A 217 4.62 17.25 -5.66
N ARG A 218 5.50 17.91 -4.91
CA ARG A 218 5.44 17.99 -3.43
C ARG A 218 4.12 18.56 -2.94
N THR A 219 3.71 19.69 -3.53
CA THR A 219 2.44 20.36 -3.16
C THR A 219 1.25 19.46 -3.46
N GLN A 220 1.21 18.83 -4.63
CA GLN A 220 0.11 17.95 -5.02
C GLN A 220 0.03 16.70 -4.15
N LEU A 221 1.16 16.05 -3.88
CA LEU A 221 1.20 14.86 -3.03
C LEU A 221 0.67 15.17 -1.62
N LYS A 222 1.12 16.28 -1.02
CA LYS A 222 0.64 16.75 0.28
C LYS A 222 -0.86 17.06 0.25
N GLN A 223 -1.32 17.81 -0.74
CA GLN A 223 -2.71 18.22 -0.86
C GLN A 223 -3.63 16.99 -1.07
N GLY A 224 -3.22 16.03 -1.88
CA GLY A 224 -3.95 14.79 -2.10
C GLY A 224 -4.17 13.99 -0.83
N VAL A 225 -3.15 13.87 0.03
CA VAL A 225 -3.27 13.25 1.36
C VAL A 225 -4.29 14.00 2.23
N ILE A 226 -4.23 15.33 2.27
CA ILE A 226 -5.16 16.15 3.07
C ILE A 226 -6.60 16.03 2.57
N GLU A 227 -6.82 16.06 1.26
CA GLU A 227 -8.15 15.94 0.66
C GLU A 227 -8.77 14.57 0.94
N TRP A 228 -7.99 13.50 0.80
CA TRP A 228 -8.42 12.14 1.15
C TRP A 228 -8.74 12.01 2.64
N ALA A 229 -7.91 12.59 3.52
CA ALA A 229 -8.15 12.60 4.95
C ALA A 229 -9.44 13.35 5.32
N ARG A 230 -9.66 14.56 4.76
CA ARG A 230 -10.86 15.37 4.99
C ARG A 230 -12.14 14.69 4.51
N ALA A 231 -12.06 13.97 3.39
CA ALA A 231 -13.18 13.21 2.86
C ALA A 231 -13.47 11.90 3.65
N GLY A 232 -12.58 11.52 4.58
CA GLY A 232 -12.69 10.26 5.29
C GLY A 232 -12.56 9.06 4.36
N ALA A 233 -11.70 9.16 3.34
CA ALA A 233 -11.48 8.11 2.35
C ALA A 233 -11.15 6.75 3.01
N LEU A 234 -11.52 5.66 2.35
CA LEU A 234 -11.42 4.29 2.88
C LEU A 234 -12.10 4.15 4.25
N GLY A 235 -13.18 4.91 4.49
CA GLY A 235 -13.86 4.97 5.78
C GLY A 235 -14.84 3.83 6.04
N LYS A 236 -15.32 3.17 4.97
CA LYS A 236 -16.25 2.04 5.04
C LYS A 236 -16.00 1.07 3.89
N GLY A 237 -16.37 -0.19 4.11
CA GLY A 237 -16.37 -1.23 3.08
C GLY A 237 -14.99 -1.75 2.71
N ILE A 238 -13.98 -1.57 3.57
CA ILE A 238 -12.62 -2.07 3.32
C ILE A 238 -12.40 -3.50 3.83
N HIS A 239 -13.36 -4.06 4.55
CA HIS A 239 -13.29 -5.40 5.13
C HIS A 239 -14.06 -6.38 4.26
N VAL A 240 -13.45 -7.52 4.02
CA VAL A 240 -14.12 -8.69 3.42
C VAL A 240 -15.10 -9.32 4.41
N SER A 241 -16.10 -10.04 3.92
CA SER A 241 -17.16 -10.63 4.73
C SER A 241 -16.78 -11.94 5.42
N TRP A 242 -15.75 -12.62 4.94
CA TRP A 242 -15.36 -13.96 5.40
C TRP A 242 -14.38 -13.94 6.60
N GLY A 243 -14.33 -15.06 7.33
CA GLY A 243 -13.39 -15.27 8.42
C GLY A 243 -13.48 -14.22 9.53
N ALA A 244 -12.33 -13.70 9.96
CA ALA A 244 -12.23 -12.63 10.96
C ALA A 244 -12.54 -11.24 10.39
N GLN A 245 -13.08 -11.16 9.16
CA GLN A 245 -13.33 -9.91 8.44
C GLN A 245 -12.08 -9.02 8.34
N PRO A 246 -10.93 -9.53 7.87
CA PRO A 246 -9.75 -8.70 7.71
C PRO A 246 -9.97 -7.60 6.66
N VAL A 247 -9.10 -6.59 6.69
CA VAL A 247 -9.01 -5.61 5.60
C VAL A 247 -8.63 -6.35 4.32
N ASP A 248 -9.35 -6.06 3.24
CA ASP A 248 -9.11 -6.61 1.91
C ASP A 248 -7.68 -6.32 1.41
N TYR A 249 -7.12 -7.23 0.61
CA TYR A 249 -5.75 -7.12 0.13
C TYR A 249 -5.51 -5.85 -0.72
N GLN A 250 -6.42 -5.51 -1.64
CA GLN A 250 -6.29 -4.30 -2.44
C GLN A 250 -6.32 -3.06 -1.54
N MET A 251 -7.16 -3.08 -0.49
CA MET A 251 -7.22 -2.00 0.48
C MET A 251 -5.93 -1.89 1.29
N MET A 252 -5.32 -3.01 1.70
CA MET A 252 -3.99 -3.02 2.34
C MET A 252 -2.93 -2.38 1.44
N ALA A 253 -2.92 -2.71 0.14
CA ALA A 253 -2.01 -2.15 -0.86
C ALA A 253 -2.22 -0.64 -1.08
N ALA A 254 -3.48 -0.19 -1.13
CA ALA A 254 -3.82 1.23 -1.24
C ALA A 254 -3.42 2.00 0.02
N ILE A 255 -3.71 1.47 1.22
CA ILE A 255 -3.30 2.05 2.50
C ILE A 255 -1.78 2.20 2.56
N LEU A 256 -1.02 1.16 2.16
CA LEU A 256 0.44 1.22 2.16
C LEU A 256 0.98 2.25 1.15
N SER A 257 0.35 2.37 -0.03
CA SER A 257 0.71 3.40 -1.03
C SER A 257 0.48 4.82 -0.52
N ILE A 258 -0.67 5.07 0.11
CA ILE A 258 -1.02 6.35 0.74
C ILE A 258 -0.08 6.65 1.91
N LEU A 259 0.21 5.65 2.74
CA LEU A 259 1.11 5.77 3.88
C LEU A 259 2.53 6.13 3.42
N SER A 260 3.05 5.47 2.38
CA SER A 260 4.35 5.80 1.79
C SER A 260 4.39 7.23 1.25
N ALA A 261 3.36 7.66 0.52
CA ALA A 261 3.25 9.04 0.06
C ALA A 261 3.20 10.04 1.21
N THR A 262 2.44 9.74 2.26
CA THR A 262 2.35 10.57 3.47
C THR A 262 3.71 10.66 4.16
N ALA A 263 4.45 9.56 4.25
CA ALA A 263 5.77 9.51 4.86
C ALA A 263 6.81 10.34 4.08
N GLU A 264 6.69 10.41 2.76
CA GLU A 264 7.56 11.23 1.90
C GLU A 264 7.41 12.74 2.20
N VAL A 265 6.19 13.23 2.41
CA VAL A 265 5.90 14.64 2.72
C VAL A 265 5.63 14.90 4.21
N ALA A 266 6.01 13.95 5.08
CA ALA A 266 5.70 14.00 6.51
C ALA A 266 6.15 15.29 7.21
N ALA A 267 7.34 15.78 6.85
CA ALA A 267 7.91 17.00 7.41
C ALA A 267 7.20 18.28 6.95
N ASP A 268 6.41 18.22 5.88
CA ASP A 268 5.73 19.38 5.29
C ASP A 268 4.38 19.70 5.95
N PHE A 269 3.85 18.80 6.79
CA PHE A 269 2.58 18.99 7.49
C PHE A 269 2.70 19.94 8.69
N SER A 270 1.82 20.95 8.74
CA SER A 270 1.62 21.80 9.92
C SER A 270 0.99 21.00 11.07
N ALA A 271 1.03 21.55 12.28
CA ALA A 271 0.37 20.94 13.44
C ALA A 271 -1.14 20.72 13.16
N GLU A 272 -1.81 21.70 12.55
CA GLU A 272 -3.23 21.63 12.19
C GLU A 272 -3.51 20.59 11.10
N GLU A 273 -2.62 20.45 10.11
CA GLU A 273 -2.79 19.42 9.08
C GLU A 273 -2.61 18.01 9.68
N ARG A 274 -1.67 17.85 10.62
CA ARG A 274 -1.47 16.58 11.34
C ARG A 274 -2.68 16.19 12.19
N THR A 275 -3.44 17.15 12.74
CA THR A 275 -4.68 16.82 13.48
C THR A 275 -5.79 16.30 12.57
N VAL A 276 -5.70 16.54 11.26
CA VAL A 276 -6.62 16.00 10.24
C VAL A 276 -6.12 14.67 9.69
N VAL A 277 -4.87 14.62 9.22
CA VAL A 277 -4.28 13.43 8.58
C VAL A 277 -4.02 12.31 9.58
N GLY A 278 -3.54 12.65 10.78
CA GLY A 278 -3.14 11.71 11.82
C GLY A 278 -4.24 10.73 12.23
N PRO A 279 -5.40 11.19 12.71
CA PRO A 279 -6.49 10.30 13.11
C PRO A 279 -7.01 9.41 11.98
N TRP A 280 -7.06 9.95 10.75
CA TRP A 280 -7.50 9.21 9.57
C TRP A 280 -6.56 8.05 9.24
N LEU A 281 -5.26 8.33 9.09
CA LEU A 281 -4.29 7.31 8.71
C LEU A 281 -4.01 6.32 9.86
N ASN A 282 -4.02 6.80 11.12
CA ASN A 282 -3.89 5.94 12.30
C ASN A 282 -5.01 4.90 12.37
N ARG A 283 -6.26 5.28 12.05
CA ARG A 283 -7.38 4.33 11.96
C ARG A 283 -7.11 3.26 10.92
N LEU A 284 -6.74 3.65 9.69
CA LEU A 284 -6.49 2.72 8.60
C LEU A 284 -5.35 1.74 8.92
N VAL A 285 -4.23 2.26 9.44
CA VAL A 285 -3.08 1.43 9.85
C VAL A 285 -3.45 0.52 11.02
N ALA A 286 -4.28 0.97 11.96
CA ALA A 286 -4.75 0.13 13.06
C ALA A 286 -5.72 -0.98 12.61
N GLU A 287 -6.64 -0.69 11.69
CA GLU A 287 -7.54 -1.69 11.11
C GLU A 287 -6.76 -2.74 10.29
N MET A 288 -5.78 -2.29 9.49
CA MET A 288 -4.84 -3.18 8.80
C MET A 288 -3.99 -4.01 9.77
N GLY A 289 -3.45 -3.39 10.83
CA GLY A 289 -2.65 -4.06 11.86
C GLY A 289 -3.43 -5.10 12.66
N ALA A 290 -4.72 -4.86 12.89
CA ALA A 290 -5.63 -5.77 13.58
C ALA A 290 -6.11 -6.93 12.69
N SER A 291 -5.91 -6.86 11.37
CA SER A 291 -6.38 -7.88 10.45
C SER A 291 -5.69 -9.23 10.68
N HIS A 292 -6.49 -10.28 10.76
CA HIS A 292 -6.04 -11.67 10.86
C HIS A 292 -6.60 -12.47 9.68
N TRP A 293 -5.71 -13.20 9.02
CA TRP A 293 -6.06 -14.04 7.88
C TRP A 293 -6.09 -15.51 8.31
N LYS A 294 -5.18 -16.35 7.81
CA LYS A 294 -5.26 -17.80 8.03
C LYS A 294 -4.32 -18.29 9.13
N ASP A 295 -3.03 -17.98 9.01
CA ASP A 295 -1.99 -18.50 9.88
C ASP A 295 -1.18 -17.35 10.49
N ARG A 296 -0.38 -17.65 11.51
CA ARG A 296 0.47 -16.67 12.20
C ARG A 296 1.50 -15.97 11.30
N SER A 297 1.87 -16.62 10.20
CA SER A 297 3.02 -16.25 9.37
C SER A 297 2.70 -16.40 7.88
N ASP A 298 1.78 -15.56 7.39
CA ASP A 298 1.48 -15.44 5.96
C ASP A 298 1.94 -14.10 5.37
N ASN A 299 1.86 -13.97 4.05
CA ASN A 299 2.25 -12.74 3.34
C ASN A 299 1.53 -11.47 3.75
N LYS A 300 0.28 -11.55 4.24
CA LYS A 300 -0.42 -10.37 4.72
C LYS A 300 0.06 -9.97 6.10
N ALA A 301 0.46 -10.94 6.95
CA ALA A 301 1.02 -10.67 8.27
C ALA A 301 2.24 -9.74 8.20
N TYR A 302 3.16 -9.98 7.26
CA TYR A 302 4.35 -9.14 7.12
C TYR A 302 4.07 -7.80 6.44
N MET A 303 3.07 -7.74 5.57
CA MET A 303 2.63 -6.48 4.94
C MET A 303 2.07 -5.49 5.96
N ARG A 304 1.16 -5.94 6.83
CA ARG A 304 0.65 -5.09 7.93
C ARG A 304 1.76 -4.67 8.89
N THR A 305 2.77 -5.52 9.10
CA THR A 305 3.94 -5.22 9.93
C THR A 305 4.78 -4.11 9.34
N TYR A 306 5.07 -4.19 8.04
CA TYR A 306 5.80 -3.13 7.34
C TYR A 306 5.02 -1.80 7.39
N ALA A 307 3.71 -1.80 7.15
CA ALA A 307 2.88 -0.60 7.26
C ALA A 307 2.91 0.00 8.69
N ALA A 308 2.74 -0.84 9.73
CA ALA A 308 2.81 -0.39 11.12
C ALA A 308 4.19 0.20 11.47
N LEU A 309 5.27 -0.40 10.97
CA LEU A 309 6.63 0.12 11.14
C LEU A 309 6.79 1.52 10.52
N ILE A 310 6.40 1.69 9.26
CA ILE A 310 6.48 2.99 8.56
C ILE A 310 5.69 4.04 9.30
N TRP A 311 4.48 3.71 9.75
CA TRP A 311 3.66 4.58 10.57
C TRP A 311 4.36 4.96 11.89
N GLY A 312 4.87 3.98 12.64
CA GLY A 312 5.56 4.18 13.90
C GLY A 312 6.78 5.07 13.78
N LEU A 313 7.65 4.79 12.80
CA LEU A 313 8.81 5.61 12.49
C LEU A 313 8.41 7.04 12.09
N MET A 314 7.32 7.19 11.35
CA MET A 314 6.86 8.50 10.86
C MET A 314 6.36 9.41 12.00
N VAL A 315 5.55 8.86 12.91
CA VAL A 315 4.92 9.63 13.99
C VAL A 315 5.71 9.59 15.31
N GLY A 316 6.84 8.87 15.34
CA GLY A 316 7.67 8.74 16.53
C GLY A 316 7.08 7.83 17.62
N ASP A 317 6.26 6.84 17.23
CA ASP A 317 5.68 5.87 18.16
C ASP A 317 6.46 4.54 18.09
N ASP A 318 7.28 4.27 19.09
CA ASP A 318 8.12 3.06 19.15
C ASP A 318 7.31 1.78 19.43
N ARG A 319 6.02 1.84 19.80
CA ARG A 319 5.20 0.65 20.06
C ARG A 319 4.98 -0.22 18.81
N PRO A 320 4.48 0.32 17.69
CA PRO A 320 4.42 -0.44 16.43
C PRO A 320 5.81 -0.77 15.86
N VAL A 321 6.85 0.03 16.17
CA VAL A 321 8.24 -0.29 15.78
C VAL A 321 8.72 -1.55 16.51
N GLN A 322 8.50 -1.64 17.82
CA GLN A 322 8.85 -2.84 18.61
C GLN A 322 8.05 -4.05 18.14
N ALA A 323 6.75 -3.91 17.90
CA ALA A 323 5.93 -5.00 17.39
C ALA A 323 6.45 -5.53 16.03
N ALA A 324 6.97 -4.65 15.18
CA ALA A 324 7.58 -5.05 13.91
C ALA A 324 8.92 -5.79 14.08
N ILE A 325 9.71 -5.43 15.09
CA ILE A 325 10.94 -6.16 15.44
C ILE A 325 10.59 -7.57 15.94
N ASP A 326 9.60 -7.68 16.81
CA ASP A 326 9.20 -8.97 17.37
C ASP A 326 8.65 -9.90 16.27
N GLU A 327 7.82 -9.37 15.36
CA GLU A 327 7.30 -10.12 14.22
C GLU A 327 8.42 -10.51 13.24
N PHE A 328 9.39 -9.62 12.96
CA PHE A 328 10.55 -9.95 12.13
C PHE A 328 11.33 -11.13 12.74
N LYS A 329 11.61 -11.08 14.05
CA LYS A 329 12.32 -12.16 14.75
C LYS A 329 11.52 -13.46 14.68
N LEU A 330 10.21 -13.39 14.90
CA LEU A 330 9.33 -14.55 14.84
C LEU A 330 9.31 -15.18 13.45
N ALA A 331 9.32 -14.35 12.40
CA ALA A 331 9.44 -14.84 11.02
C ALA A 331 10.75 -15.64 10.83
N ILE A 332 11.90 -15.15 11.31
CA ILE A 332 13.17 -15.90 11.23
C ILE A 332 13.09 -17.25 11.98
N HIS A 333 12.40 -17.30 13.12
CA HIS A 333 12.13 -18.55 13.84
C HIS A 333 11.27 -19.52 13.01
N ASP A 334 10.26 -19.06 12.28
CA ASP A 334 9.37 -19.93 11.51
C ASP A 334 9.96 -20.39 10.16
N MET A 335 10.91 -19.62 9.62
CA MET A 335 11.54 -19.91 8.33
C MET A 335 12.31 -21.26 8.36
N ARG A 336 12.22 -22.03 7.27
CA ARG A 336 13.01 -23.26 7.13
C ARG A 336 14.51 -22.95 7.02
N PRO A 337 15.40 -23.92 7.29
CA PRO A 337 16.85 -23.75 7.12
C PRO A 337 17.30 -23.30 5.74
N ASP A 338 16.53 -23.59 4.70
CA ASP A 338 16.87 -23.25 3.32
C ASP A 338 16.41 -21.84 2.89
N GLY A 339 15.73 -21.10 3.77
CA GLY A 339 15.19 -19.77 3.54
C GLY A 339 13.74 -19.72 3.04
N SER A 340 13.06 -20.86 2.93
CA SER A 340 11.66 -20.92 2.51
C SER A 340 10.67 -20.61 3.63
N TRP A 341 9.56 -19.95 3.27
CA TRP A 341 8.43 -19.72 4.14
C TRP A 341 7.46 -20.92 4.07
N PRO A 342 7.22 -21.64 5.18
CA PRO A 342 6.51 -22.92 5.13
C PRO A 342 5.12 -22.88 4.52
N ILE A 343 4.30 -21.90 4.91
CA ILE A 343 2.91 -21.78 4.46
C ILE A 343 2.83 -21.30 3.01
N ASP A 344 3.66 -20.33 2.62
CA ASP A 344 3.56 -19.69 1.31
C ASP A 344 4.14 -20.52 0.17
N THR A 345 5.18 -21.32 0.43
CA THR A 345 5.76 -22.23 -0.57
C THR A 345 4.84 -23.39 -0.96
N GLN A 346 3.80 -23.68 -0.17
CA GLN A 346 2.82 -24.74 -0.45
C GLN A 346 1.80 -24.38 -1.54
N ARG A 347 1.74 -23.12 -1.97
CA ARG A 347 0.64 -22.56 -2.79
C ARG A 347 0.74 -22.93 -4.27
N GLY A 348 0.96 -24.20 -4.59
CA GLY A 348 0.92 -24.75 -5.96
C GLY A 348 1.74 -23.96 -6.97
N GLY A 349 1.09 -23.53 -8.06
CA GLY A 349 1.70 -22.69 -9.09
C GLY A 349 2.22 -21.32 -8.62
N MET A 350 1.81 -20.83 -7.46
CA MET A 350 2.17 -19.50 -6.93
C MET A 350 3.10 -19.58 -5.71
N GLY A 351 3.63 -20.76 -5.36
CA GLY A 351 4.47 -20.94 -4.17
C GLY A 351 5.67 -19.98 -4.13
N LEU A 352 6.39 -19.85 -5.25
CA LEU A 352 7.51 -18.91 -5.38
C LEU A 352 7.09 -17.44 -5.26
N HIS A 353 5.92 -17.09 -5.79
CA HIS A 353 5.40 -15.72 -5.75
C HIS A 353 5.11 -15.27 -4.33
N TYR A 354 4.37 -16.07 -3.57
CA TYR A 354 4.06 -15.72 -2.18
C TYR A 354 5.30 -15.78 -1.30
N ASN A 355 6.22 -16.72 -1.55
CA ASN A 355 7.50 -16.74 -0.85
C ASN A 355 8.31 -15.46 -1.09
N SER A 356 8.41 -15.00 -2.34
CA SER A 356 9.08 -13.72 -2.66
C SER A 356 8.40 -12.54 -1.97
N GLY A 357 7.05 -12.52 -1.93
CA GLY A 357 6.29 -11.50 -1.21
C GLY A 357 6.62 -11.42 0.28
N ASN A 358 6.79 -12.55 0.97
CA ASN A 358 7.21 -12.55 2.37
C ASN A 358 8.62 -11.99 2.54
N THR A 359 9.55 -12.47 1.70
CA THR A 359 10.94 -11.99 1.72
C THR A 359 11.01 -10.49 1.45
N ALA A 360 10.16 -9.96 0.56
CA ALA A 360 10.05 -8.52 0.33
C ALA A 360 9.79 -7.76 1.63
N HIS A 361 8.75 -8.11 2.38
CA HIS A 361 8.41 -7.40 3.61
C HIS A 361 9.47 -7.56 4.71
N VAL A 362 10.08 -8.74 4.86
CA VAL A 362 11.17 -8.96 5.82
C VAL A 362 12.37 -8.07 5.47
N VAL A 363 12.77 -8.02 4.20
CA VAL A 363 13.85 -7.13 3.72
C VAL A 363 13.48 -5.67 3.95
N MET A 364 12.24 -5.27 3.67
CA MET A 364 11.79 -3.89 3.79
C MET A 364 11.70 -3.43 5.25
N ILE A 365 11.25 -4.29 6.16
CA ILE A 365 11.27 -4.04 7.62
C ILE A 365 12.70 -3.80 8.11
N GLY A 366 13.63 -4.70 7.77
CA GLY A 366 15.04 -4.57 8.14
C GLY A 366 15.67 -3.31 7.54
N THR A 367 15.39 -3.01 6.27
CA THR A 367 15.92 -1.84 5.56
C THR A 367 15.42 -0.53 6.17
N ALA A 368 14.10 -0.41 6.38
CA ALA A 368 13.49 0.78 6.97
C ALA A 368 14.08 1.08 8.35
N LEU A 369 14.17 0.07 9.21
CA LEU A 369 14.65 0.25 10.57
C LEU A 369 16.16 0.56 10.62
N LYS A 370 16.96 -0.11 9.77
CA LYS A 370 18.40 0.16 9.67
C LYS A 370 18.68 1.57 9.19
N LEU A 371 17.95 2.07 8.21
CA LEU A 371 18.19 3.40 7.64
C LEU A 371 17.58 4.54 8.48
N ALA A 372 16.44 4.30 9.13
CA ALA A 372 15.80 5.32 9.97
C ALA A 372 16.43 5.41 11.38
N ARG A 373 16.90 4.29 11.95
CA ARG A 373 17.34 4.22 13.36
C ARG A 373 18.72 3.57 13.56
N GLY A 374 19.40 3.11 12.49
CA GLY A 374 20.69 2.43 12.61
C GLY A 374 20.61 1.01 13.20
N VAL A 375 19.40 0.47 13.39
CA VAL A 375 19.18 -0.84 14.00
C VAL A 375 19.24 -1.94 12.94
N ASP A 376 20.17 -2.88 13.11
CA ASP A 376 20.42 -3.93 12.13
C ASP A 376 19.70 -5.24 12.45
N LEU A 377 18.53 -5.45 11.84
CA LEU A 377 17.81 -6.72 11.95
C LEU A 377 18.36 -7.82 11.02
N PHE A 378 19.16 -7.49 10.01
CA PHE A 378 19.74 -8.50 9.13
C PHE A 378 20.78 -9.38 9.85
N GLY A 379 21.37 -8.86 10.92
CA GLY A 379 22.25 -9.61 11.82
C GLY A 379 21.51 -10.50 12.84
N TYR A 380 20.18 -10.47 12.91
CA TYR A 380 19.43 -11.40 13.76
C TYR A 380 19.42 -12.79 13.12
N GLU A 381 19.88 -13.79 13.87
CA GLU A 381 20.06 -15.16 13.40
C GLU A 381 19.46 -16.17 14.39
N VAL A 382 18.85 -17.23 13.85
CA VAL A 382 18.36 -18.39 14.62
C VAL A 382 18.85 -19.65 13.91
N ASP A 383 19.72 -20.43 14.54
CA ASP A 383 20.28 -21.68 13.97
C ASP A 383 20.84 -21.54 12.54
N GLY A 384 21.58 -20.46 12.24
CA GLY A 384 22.11 -20.20 10.89
C GLY A 384 21.14 -19.53 9.92
N ARG A 385 19.88 -19.30 10.32
CA ARG A 385 18.85 -18.66 9.48
C ARG A 385 18.79 -17.17 9.75
N SER A 386 18.71 -16.36 8.70
CA SER A 386 18.54 -14.91 8.78
C SER A 386 17.79 -14.38 7.55
N ALA A 387 17.49 -13.08 7.53
CA ALA A 387 16.91 -12.45 6.33
C ALA A 387 17.78 -12.64 5.06
N HIS A 388 19.09 -12.87 5.20
CA HIS A 388 19.97 -13.22 4.08
C HIS A 388 19.60 -14.59 3.48
N THR A 389 19.28 -15.58 4.31
CA THR A 389 18.84 -16.91 3.87
C THR A 389 17.54 -16.82 3.06
N ALA A 390 16.61 -15.96 3.47
CA ALA A 390 15.36 -15.72 2.72
C ALA A 390 15.61 -15.15 1.31
N VAL A 391 16.57 -14.22 1.18
CA VAL A 391 16.99 -13.68 -0.12
C VAL A 391 17.62 -14.76 -0.99
N GLU A 392 18.49 -15.61 -0.41
CA GLU A 392 19.14 -16.70 -1.13
C GLU A 392 18.13 -17.71 -1.69
N PHE A 393 17.04 -18.00 -0.97
CA PHE A 393 15.95 -18.84 -1.48
C PHE A 393 15.22 -18.21 -2.68
N VAL A 394 14.97 -16.89 -2.64
CA VAL A 394 14.37 -16.18 -3.78
C VAL A 394 15.29 -16.23 -5.00
N LEU A 395 16.60 -16.03 -4.83
CA LEU A 395 17.54 -16.13 -5.95
C LEU A 395 17.61 -17.56 -6.52
N ARG A 396 17.45 -18.59 -5.69
CA ARG A 396 17.31 -19.98 -6.14
C ARG A 396 16.03 -20.19 -6.94
N SER A 397 14.92 -19.61 -6.46
CA SER A 397 13.61 -19.62 -7.14
C SER A 397 13.66 -18.97 -8.53
N ILE A 398 14.54 -17.99 -8.75
CA ILE A 398 14.74 -17.37 -10.06
C ILE A 398 15.59 -18.25 -10.98
N LYS A 399 16.66 -18.85 -10.43
CA LYS A 399 17.64 -19.63 -11.20
C LYS A 399 17.14 -21.02 -11.59
N ASP A 400 16.37 -21.66 -10.71
CA ASP A 400 15.84 -23.00 -10.90
C ASP A 400 14.40 -23.09 -10.36
N PRO A 401 13.44 -22.43 -11.03
CA PRO A 401 12.09 -22.25 -10.49
C PRO A 401 11.35 -23.56 -10.30
N VAL A 402 11.43 -24.48 -11.27
CA VAL A 402 10.68 -25.74 -11.21
C VAL A 402 11.18 -26.61 -10.07
N ALA A 403 12.49 -26.85 -9.98
CA ALA A 403 13.05 -27.70 -8.93
C ALA A 403 12.92 -27.05 -7.54
N THR A 404 12.93 -25.72 -7.45
CA THR A 404 12.69 -25.02 -6.18
C THR A 404 11.23 -25.12 -5.75
N ASN A 405 10.28 -24.95 -6.67
CA ASN A 405 8.85 -25.03 -6.36
C ASN A 405 8.43 -26.44 -5.97
N GLN A 406 8.89 -27.46 -6.71
CA GLN A 406 8.58 -28.88 -6.47
C GLN A 406 9.01 -29.40 -5.08
N GLN A 407 9.89 -28.70 -4.36
CA GLN A 407 10.30 -29.11 -3.01
C GLN A 407 9.15 -29.05 -2.01
N TYR A 408 8.26 -28.06 -2.13
CA TYR A 408 7.25 -27.77 -1.12
C TYR A 408 5.86 -27.51 -1.68
N ALA A 409 5.73 -27.17 -2.96
CA ALA A 409 4.46 -26.85 -3.56
C ALA A 409 3.57 -28.09 -3.63
N ILE A 410 2.35 -27.95 -3.12
CA ILE A 410 1.29 -28.95 -3.20
C ILE A 410 0.13 -28.38 -4.02
N ARG A 411 -0.81 -29.25 -4.37
CA ARG A 411 -2.02 -28.89 -5.13
C ARG A 411 -2.74 -27.72 -4.44
N CYS A 412 -3.19 -26.74 -5.21
CA CYS A 412 -3.85 -25.53 -4.72
C CYS A 412 -4.92 -25.03 -5.71
N PRO A 413 -6.01 -25.79 -5.94
CA PRO A 413 -6.91 -25.60 -7.09
C PRO A 413 -7.62 -24.25 -7.09
N ASP A 414 -8.12 -23.82 -5.93
CA ASP A 414 -8.89 -22.58 -5.78
C ASP A 414 -8.00 -21.37 -5.47
N GLY A 415 -6.68 -21.50 -5.65
CA GLY A 415 -5.71 -20.46 -5.36
C GLY A 415 -4.57 -20.45 -6.36
N GLY A 416 -3.41 -20.96 -5.95
CA GLY A 416 -2.17 -20.84 -6.71
C GLY A 416 -2.19 -21.52 -8.09
N ASP A 417 -2.97 -22.59 -8.26
CA ASP A 417 -3.03 -23.34 -9.52
C ASP A 417 -3.84 -22.62 -10.62
N ARG A 418 -4.53 -21.51 -10.30
CA ARG A 418 -5.14 -20.63 -11.30
C ARG A 418 -4.10 -19.94 -12.20
N PHE A 419 -2.88 -19.76 -11.69
CA PHE A 419 -1.83 -18.95 -12.35
C PHE A 419 -0.54 -19.74 -12.65
N GLY A 420 -0.57 -21.05 -12.46
CA GLY A 420 0.56 -21.94 -12.69
C GLY A 420 0.26 -23.37 -12.24
N SER A 421 1.29 -24.19 -12.13
CA SER A 421 1.19 -25.50 -11.48
C SER A 421 2.48 -25.82 -10.72
N VAL A 422 2.49 -26.90 -9.95
CA VAL A 422 3.70 -27.39 -9.26
C VAL A 422 4.88 -27.51 -10.23
N ASP A 423 4.65 -28.08 -11.41
CA ASP A 423 5.67 -28.31 -12.45
C ASP A 423 5.92 -27.10 -13.37
N LYS A 424 5.06 -26.09 -13.31
CA LYS A 424 5.15 -24.86 -14.10
C LYS A 424 4.76 -23.66 -13.24
N PRO A 425 5.61 -23.27 -12.27
CA PRO A 425 5.30 -22.16 -11.39
C PRO A 425 5.23 -20.83 -12.14
N SER A 426 4.46 -19.90 -11.60
CA SER A 426 4.39 -18.52 -12.08
C SER A 426 5.71 -17.81 -11.84
N MET A 427 6.20 -17.12 -12.87
CA MET A 427 7.42 -16.29 -12.79
C MET A 427 7.11 -14.79 -12.60
N SER A 428 5.83 -14.43 -12.42
CA SER A 428 5.36 -13.04 -12.25
C SER A 428 6.08 -12.29 -11.12
N PHE A 429 6.50 -13.02 -10.08
CA PHE A 429 7.16 -12.45 -8.90
C PHE A 429 8.51 -11.80 -9.19
N ILE A 430 9.17 -12.12 -10.32
CA ILE A 430 10.42 -11.46 -10.73
C ILE A 430 10.14 -9.98 -10.98
N GLY A 431 9.03 -9.67 -11.67
CA GLY A 431 8.62 -8.29 -11.91
C GLY A 431 8.42 -7.53 -10.60
N GLU A 432 7.93 -8.16 -9.54
CA GLU A 432 7.67 -7.49 -8.26
C GLU A 432 8.86 -7.50 -7.28
N ALA A 433 10.04 -7.99 -7.71
CA ALA A 433 11.19 -8.21 -6.84
C ALA A 433 12.12 -6.98 -6.69
N GLY A 434 11.63 -5.76 -6.94
CA GLY A 434 12.42 -4.52 -6.81
C GLY A 434 13.08 -4.30 -5.44
N TYR A 435 12.57 -4.94 -4.37
CA TYR A 435 13.19 -4.94 -3.04
C TYR A 435 14.59 -5.59 -3.02
N LEU A 436 14.87 -6.51 -3.95
CA LEU A 436 16.20 -7.13 -4.07
C LEU A 436 17.25 -6.08 -4.44
N THR A 437 16.90 -5.08 -5.24
CA THR A 437 17.80 -3.97 -5.58
C THR A 437 18.12 -3.13 -4.34
N ALA A 438 17.12 -2.86 -3.48
CA ALA A 438 17.34 -2.17 -2.21
C ALA A 438 18.27 -2.96 -1.28
N TYR A 439 18.03 -4.28 -1.14
CA TYR A 439 18.89 -5.19 -0.40
C TYR A 439 20.32 -5.21 -0.95
N ALA A 440 20.49 -5.32 -2.27
CA ALA A 440 21.80 -5.44 -2.89
C ALA A 440 22.64 -4.15 -2.74
N ASN A 441 21.99 -2.99 -2.76
CA ASN A 441 22.63 -1.71 -2.46
C ASN A 441 23.09 -1.61 -1.00
N LEU A 442 22.34 -2.22 -0.07
CA LEU A 442 22.64 -2.20 1.36
C LEU A 442 23.78 -3.17 1.73
N PHE A 443 23.93 -4.27 1.00
CA PHE A 443 24.93 -5.32 1.24
C PHE A 443 25.78 -5.61 -0.02
N PRO A 444 26.47 -4.62 -0.59
CA PRO A 444 27.16 -4.75 -1.88
C PRO A 444 28.29 -5.80 -1.86
N GLU A 445 28.80 -6.16 -0.69
CA GLU A 445 29.85 -7.15 -0.48
C GLU A 445 29.40 -8.60 -0.69
N ARG A 446 28.08 -8.88 -0.67
CA ARG A 446 27.56 -10.25 -0.80
C ARG A 446 27.50 -10.71 -2.25
N ASP A 447 27.76 -12.00 -2.47
CA ASP A 447 27.65 -12.65 -3.78
C ASP A 447 26.24 -12.56 -4.37
N ALA A 448 25.22 -12.68 -3.50
CA ALA A 448 23.82 -12.46 -3.84
C ALA A 448 23.61 -11.08 -4.47
N SER A 449 24.16 -10.02 -3.85
CA SER A 449 24.03 -8.63 -4.30
C SER A 449 24.69 -8.39 -5.65
N ARG A 450 25.86 -8.99 -5.88
CA ARG A 450 26.54 -8.92 -7.18
C ARG A 450 25.69 -9.53 -8.31
N TYR A 451 25.05 -10.67 -8.06
CA TYR A 451 24.14 -11.28 -9.03
C TYR A 451 22.91 -10.41 -9.29
N ILE A 452 22.28 -9.87 -8.23
CA ILE A 452 21.10 -9.01 -8.36
C ILE A 452 21.41 -7.79 -9.23
N LEU A 453 22.47 -7.04 -8.90
CA LEU A 453 22.80 -5.80 -9.59
C LEU A 453 23.21 -6.02 -11.04
N ASN A 454 23.89 -7.13 -11.34
CA ASN A 454 24.41 -7.40 -12.68
C ASN A 454 23.42 -8.13 -13.60
N SER A 455 22.46 -8.88 -13.03
CA SER A 455 21.64 -9.81 -13.81
C SER A 455 20.14 -9.61 -13.64
N LEU A 456 19.67 -8.95 -12.58
CA LEU A 456 18.23 -8.80 -12.32
C LEU A 456 17.75 -7.35 -12.32
N ALA A 457 18.64 -6.37 -12.08
CA ALA A 457 18.24 -4.98 -11.91
C ALA A 457 17.44 -4.38 -13.09
N GLY A 458 17.64 -4.89 -14.31
CA GLY A 458 16.87 -4.49 -15.50
C GLY A 458 15.62 -5.33 -15.79
N GLU A 459 15.41 -6.42 -15.07
CA GLU A 459 14.27 -7.34 -15.24
C GLU A 459 13.16 -7.13 -14.19
N VAL A 460 13.50 -6.49 -13.06
CA VAL A 460 12.54 -6.20 -12.00
C VAL A 460 11.79 -4.89 -12.28
N ASP A 461 10.48 -4.89 -12.12
CA ASP A 461 9.74 -3.66 -11.91
C ASP A 461 10.13 -3.13 -10.53
N ASN A 462 10.58 -1.89 -10.53
CA ASN A 462 10.99 -1.23 -9.33
C ASN A 462 9.76 -0.77 -8.53
N ASP A 463 8.61 -0.53 -9.16
CA ASP A 463 7.41 -0.05 -8.50
C ASP A 463 6.52 -1.22 -8.02
N SER A 464 6.30 -1.32 -6.70
CA SER A 464 5.56 -2.42 -6.09
C SER A 464 4.53 -1.94 -5.07
N GLU A 465 3.29 -2.38 -5.23
CA GLU A 465 2.22 -2.13 -4.25
C GLU A 465 2.49 -2.78 -2.89
N LYS A 466 3.22 -3.91 -2.87
CA LYS A 466 3.65 -4.61 -1.65
C LYS A 466 4.65 -3.80 -0.83
N SER A 467 5.31 -2.83 -1.47
CA SER A 467 6.28 -1.92 -0.84
C SER A 467 5.76 -0.49 -0.73
N GLY A 468 4.57 -0.20 -1.25
CA GLY A 468 4.00 1.14 -1.32
C GLY A 468 4.77 2.10 -2.24
N GLY A 469 5.46 1.59 -3.27
CA GLY A 469 6.25 2.39 -4.20
C GLY A 469 7.52 1.67 -4.63
N VAL A 470 8.58 2.43 -4.93
CA VAL A 470 9.86 1.89 -5.41
C VAL A 470 10.87 1.68 -4.27
N PRO A 471 11.17 0.44 -3.80
CA PRO A 471 12.05 0.21 -2.65
C PRO A 471 13.43 0.88 -2.74
N ALA A 472 14.13 0.68 -3.86
CA ALA A 472 15.48 1.22 -4.05
C ALA A 472 15.50 2.74 -4.22
N CYS A 473 14.35 3.35 -4.52
CA CYS A 473 14.16 4.79 -4.56
C CYS A 473 13.86 5.34 -3.16
N LEU A 474 12.89 4.74 -2.45
CA LEU A 474 12.51 5.07 -1.07
C LEU A 474 13.71 5.00 -0.12
N TYR A 475 14.57 4.00 -0.32
CA TYR A 475 15.75 3.76 0.52
C TYR A 475 17.07 3.99 -0.22
N ALA A 476 17.09 4.92 -1.16
CA ALA A 476 18.28 5.24 -1.93
C ALA A 476 19.48 5.58 -1.04
N LEU A 477 20.62 4.95 -1.30
CA LEU A 477 21.90 5.24 -0.62
C LEU A 477 22.78 6.18 -1.45
N THR A 478 22.55 6.20 -2.76
CA THR A 478 23.25 7.07 -3.71
C THR A 478 22.24 7.83 -4.54
N GLY A 479 22.57 9.09 -4.80
CA GLY A 479 21.73 10.01 -5.55
C GLY A 479 22.42 10.51 -6.80
N GLY A 480 21.74 11.41 -7.50
CA GLY A 480 22.23 12.05 -8.72
C GLY A 480 21.64 13.44 -8.87
N VAL A 481 22.27 14.28 -9.69
CA VAL A 481 21.69 15.56 -10.09
C VAL A 481 20.78 15.31 -11.28
N VAL A 482 19.49 15.51 -11.08
CA VAL A 482 18.49 15.44 -12.15
C VAL A 482 18.06 16.87 -12.49
N ASN A 483 18.46 17.35 -13.66
CA ASN A 483 18.06 18.66 -14.16
C ASN A 483 16.86 18.51 -15.09
N LEU A 484 15.66 18.55 -14.53
CA LEU A 484 14.42 18.66 -15.28
C LEU A 484 13.82 20.05 -15.04
N ALA A 485 13.09 20.58 -16.03
CA ALA A 485 12.31 21.79 -15.82
C ALA A 485 11.27 21.52 -14.72
N PRO A 486 11.07 22.43 -13.76
CA PRO A 486 10.01 22.28 -12.77
C PRO A 486 8.68 22.08 -13.45
N LEU A 487 7.87 21.20 -12.90
CA LEU A 487 6.50 21.06 -13.33
C LEU A 487 5.78 22.38 -13.13
N THR A 488 4.94 22.70 -14.09
CA THR A 488 3.91 23.71 -13.93
C THR A 488 2.61 23.00 -13.68
N MET A 489 1.79 23.54 -12.79
CA MET A 489 0.39 23.15 -12.75
C MET A 489 -0.18 23.27 -14.17
N PRO A 490 -0.83 22.22 -14.70
CA PRO A 490 -1.54 22.38 -15.95
C PRO A 490 -2.51 23.54 -15.78
N GLU A 491 -2.56 24.44 -16.76
CA GLU A 491 -3.60 25.47 -16.76
C GLU A 491 -4.95 24.73 -16.62
N PRO A 492 -5.84 25.20 -15.73
CA PRO A 492 -7.16 24.60 -15.64
C PRO A 492 -7.73 24.56 -17.05
N PRO A 493 -8.23 23.41 -17.52
CA PRO A 493 -8.77 23.32 -18.86
C PRO A 493 -9.81 24.44 -19.02
N PRO A 494 -9.92 25.05 -20.21
CA PRO A 494 -10.97 26.01 -20.46
C PRO A 494 -12.30 25.43 -19.99
N PRO A 495 -13.19 26.24 -19.40
CA PRO A 495 -14.40 25.74 -18.77
C PRO A 495 -15.13 24.81 -19.74
N LEU A 496 -15.21 23.53 -19.35
CA LEU A 496 -15.81 22.51 -20.19
C LEU A 496 -17.29 22.84 -20.40
N PRO A 497 -17.86 22.51 -21.57
CA PRO A 497 -19.30 22.55 -21.76
C PRO A 497 -20.01 21.78 -20.64
N THR A 498 -21.19 22.23 -20.23
CA THR A 498 -22.01 21.44 -19.30
C THR A 498 -22.48 20.18 -20.05
N PRO A 499 -22.12 18.98 -19.57
CA PRO A 499 -22.51 17.75 -20.24
C PRO A 499 -24.01 17.50 -20.07
N GLU A 500 -24.64 16.86 -21.05
CA GLU A 500 -26.05 16.46 -20.95
C GLU A 500 -26.20 15.26 -20.01
N HIS A 501 -25.25 14.34 -20.07
CA HIS A 501 -25.11 13.18 -19.19
C HIS A 501 -23.83 13.28 -18.37
N SER A 502 -23.92 12.98 -17.06
CA SER A 502 -22.71 12.77 -16.27
C SER A 502 -22.21 11.35 -16.54
N VAL A 503 -21.02 11.23 -17.13
CA VAL A 503 -20.44 9.94 -17.51
C VAL A 503 -19.07 9.79 -16.88
N ARG A 504 -18.87 8.69 -16.16
CA ARG A 504 -17.56 8.28 -15.69
C ARG A 504 -16.92 7.36 -16.70
N THR A 505 -15.66 7.57 -17.06
CA THR A 505 -14.97 6.74 -18.06
C THR A 505 -13.57 6.38 -17.58
N LEU A 506 -13.16 5.14 -17.83
CA LEU A 506 -11.86 4.59 -17.45
C LEU A 506 -11.31 3.73 -18.58
N GLU A 507 -9.99 3.67 -18.72
CA GLU A 507 -9.33 2.73 -19.64
C GLU A 507 -9.06 1.41 -18.92
N ASP A 508 -9.67 0.34 -19.40
CA ASP A 508 -9.48 -0.99 -18.85
C ASP A 508 -8.20 -1.62 -19.42
N ILE A 509 -8.07 -1.63 -20.76
CA ILE A 509 -6.95 -2.25 -21.46
C ILE A 509 -6.49 -1.36 -22.61
N ALA A 510 -5.23 -0.95 -22.60
CA ALA A 510 -4.56 -0.38 -23.76
C ALA A 510 -3.75 -1.47 -24.48
N HIS A 511 -4.14 -1.81 -25.71
CA HIS A 511 -3.37 -2.76 -26.51
C HIS A 511 -2.11 -2.12 -27.12
N GLN A 512 -2.01 -0.78 -27.09
CA GLN A 512 -0.89 0.03 -27.56
C GLN A 512 -0.73 1.23 -26.62
N VAL A 513 0.51 1.61 -26.31
CA VAL A 513 0.82 2.64 -25.29
C VAL A 513 1.78 3.69 -25.82
N GLY A 514 1.95 4.78 -25.08
CA GLY A 514 2.86 5.89 -25.38
C GLY A 514 2.50 6.61 -26.68
N ARG A 515 3.51 6.85 -27.51
CA ARG A 515 3.40 7.57 -28.79
C ARG A 515 3.17 6.66 -30.01
N SER A 516 2.57 5.49 -29.82
CA SER A 516 2.17 4.67 -30.96
C SER A 516 1.28 5.48 -31.91
N VAL A 517 1.35 5.16 -33.21
CA VAL A 517 0.41 5.71 -34.20
C VAL A 517 -0.87 4.88 -34.24
N ASN A 518 -0.86 3.66 -33.69
CA ASN A 518 -2.03 2.79 -33.66
C ASN A 518 -2.68 2.87 -32.28
N VAL A 519 -3.95 3.25 -32.25
CA VAL A 519 -4.78 3.26 -31.06
C VAL A 519 -5.66 2.03 -31.06
N ASN A 520 -5.70 1.33 -29.94
CA ASN A 520 -6.69 0.32 -29.62
C ASN A 520 -6.81 0.24 -28.10
N SER A 521 -7.78 0.98 -27.56
CA SER A 521 -7.99 1.11 -26.12
C SER A 521 -9.42 0.73 -25.77
N LEU A 522 -9.57 -0.22 -24.85
CA LEU A 522 -10.83 -0.61 -24.24
C LEU A 522 -11.19 0.38 -23.14
N LEU A 523 -12.33 1.03 -23.28
CA LEU A 523 -12.87 2.00 -22.33
C LEU A 523 -14.17 1.46 -21.73
N LYS A 524 -14.26 1.55 -20.40
CA LYS A 524 -15.46 1.27 -19.63
C LYS A 524 -16.04 2.59 -19.15
N SER A 525 -17.31 2.83 -19.49
CA SER A 525 -18.03 4.03 -19.04
C SER A 525 -19.27 3.68 -18.24
N GLU A 526 -19.59 4.51 -17.26
CA GLU A 526 -20.78 4.40 -16.42
C GLU A 526 -21.54 5.73 -16.47
N ILE A 527 -22.80 5.69 -16.87
CA ILE A 527 -23.70 6.85 -16.93
C ILE A 527 -24.31 7.06 -15.54
N GLU A 528 -23.97 8.17 -14.87
CA GLU A 528 -24.47 8.44 -13.52
C GLU A 528 -25.99 8.69 -13.53
N GLY A 529 -26.69 8.12 -12.54
CA GLY A 529 -28.14 8.28 -12.38
C GLY A 529 -29.01 7.28 -13.14
N GLU A 530 -28.41 6.47 -14.02
CA GLU A 530 -29.08 5.35 -14.68
C GLU A 530 -29.09 4.09 -13.81
N LYS A 531 -29.95 3.12 -14.15
CA LYS A 531 -30.05 1.86 -13.38
C LYS A 531 -28.84 0.95 -13.65
N GLU A 532 -28.37 0.27 -12.61
CA GLU A 532 -27.32 -0.75 -12.66
C GLU A 532 -27.63 -1.80 -13.75
N GLY A 533 -26.64 -2.08 -14.61
CA GLY A 533 -26.76 -2.96 -15.78
C GLY A 533 -27.37 -2.31 -17.03
N ALA A 534 -27.92 -1.09 -16.92
CA ALA A 534 -28.33 -0.28 -18.07
C ALA A 534 -27.43 0.95 -18.29
N ASN A 535 -26.63 1.31 -17.28
CA ASN A 535 -25.75 2.47 -17.22
C ASN A 535 -24.34 2.24 -17.78
N GLU A 536 -23.93 1.00 -18.00
CA GLU A 536 -22.58 0.66 -18.42
C GLU A 536 -22.43 0.74 -19.95
N LEU A 537 -21.23 1.11 -20.42
CA LEU A 537 -20.84 1.09 -21.82
C LEU A 537 -19.44 0.49 -21.90
N ASP A 538 -19.25 -0.52 -22.73
CA ASP A 538 -17.95 -1.15 -22.91
C ASP A 538 -17.57 -1.09 -24.39
N PHE A 539 -16.51 -0.35 -24.73
CA PHE A 539 -16.18 -0.07 -26.13
C PHE A 539 -14.69 0.16 -26.36
N ASN A 540 -14.20 -0.18 -27.55
CA ASN A 540 -12.86 0.18 -27.97
C ASN A 540 -12.87 1.44 -28.83
N VAL A 541 -11.92 2.34 -28.57
CA VAL A 541 -11.47 3.33 -29.55
C VAL A 541 -10.35 2.72 -30.37
N VAL A 542 -10.56 2.58 -31.68
CA VAL A 542 -9.60 1.97 -32.61
C VAL A 542 -9.30 2.90 -33.75
N GLY A 543 -8.02 3.08 -34.11
CA GLY A 543 -7.67 3.96 -35.20
C GLY A 543 -6.17 4.17 -35.39
N THR A 544 -5.84 5.01 -36.36
CA THR A 544 -4.49 5.49 -36.59
C THR A 544 -4.41 6.98 -36.27
N PHE A 545 -3.65 7.36 -35.24
CA PHE A 545 -3.50 8.73 -34.79
C PHE A 545 -2.38 9.46 -35.52
N ASN A 546 -2.61 10.71 -35.89
CA ASN A 546 -1.63 11.58 -36.54
C ASN A 546 -1.23 12.73 -35.60
N TYR A 547 -0.02 12.66 -35.06
CA TYR A 547 0.53 13.68 -34.15
C TYR A 547 0.81 15.03 -34.82
N ALA A 548 0.95 15.10 -36.15
CA ALA A 548 1.17 16.38 -36.84
C ALA A 548 -0.11 17.23 -36.91
N THR A 549 -1.28 16.58 -36.94
CA THR A 549 -2.59 17.25 -36.99
C THR A 549 -3.40 17.09 -35.70
N SER A 550 -2.84 16.37 -34.71
CA SER A 550 -3.48 16.00 -33.45
C SER A 550 -4.88 15.38 -33.66
N SER A 551 -5.03 14.56 -34.70
CA SER A 551 -6.31 14.00 -35.15
C SER A 551 -6.12 12.56 -35.66
N PHE A 552 -7.19 11.78 -35.73
CA PHE A 552 -7.16 10.46 -36.34
C PHE A 552 -7.14 10.53 -37.87
N PHE A 553 -6.32 9.69 -38.49
CA PHE A 553 -6.43 9.36 -39.91
C PHE A 553 -7.56 8.35 -40.16
N SER A 554 -7.74 7.41 -39.23
CA SER A 554 -8.85 6.46 -39.19
C SER A 554 -9.36 6.37 -37.77
N PHE A 555 -10.68 6.32 -37.59
CA PHE A 555 -11.33 6.24 -36.29
C PHE A 555 -12.56 5.34 -36.40
N SER A 556 -12.63 4.37 -35.51
CA SER A 556 -13.75 3.46 -35.37
C SER A 556 -14.02 3.20 -33.89
N LEU A 557 -15.30 3.03 -33.56
CA LEU A 557 -15.73 2.52 -32.26
C LEU A 557 -16.12 1.06 -32.41
N VAL A 558 -15.66 0.21 -31.48
CA VAL A 558 -16.09 -1.19 -31.38
C VAL A 558 -16.95 -1.33 -30.15
N ILE A 559 -18.20 -1.75 -30.30
CA ILE A 559 -19.11 -1.99 -29.17
C ILE A 559 -18.86 -3.41 -28.67
N ASN A 560 -18.50 -3.55 -27.39
CA ASN A 560 -18.13 -4.85 -26.84
C ASN A 560 -19.31 -5.69 -26.36
N GLU A 561 -20.51 -5.11 -26.26
CA GLU A 561 -21.73 -5.87 -26.05
C GLU A 561 -21.93 -6.89 -27.20
N PRO A 562 -22.03 -8.20 -26.88
CA PRO A 562 -22.19 -9.23 -27.88
C PRO A 562 -23.48 -9.10 -28.69
N LEU A 563 -23.40 -9.31 -30.00
CA LEU A 563 -24.57 -9.45 -30.88
C LEU A 563 -25.23 -10.84 -30.77
N GLY A 564 -24.61 -11.77 -30.05
CA GLY A 564 -24.95 -13.20 -30.00
C GLY A 564 -24.06 -14.07 -30.89
N ASP A 565 -24.46 -15.34 -31.03
CA ASP A 565 -23.79 -16.38 -31.83
C ASP A 565 -24.03 -16.23 -33.35
N ARG A 566 -24.89 -15.28 -33.74
CA ARG A 566 -25.21 -14.96 -35.14
C ARG A 566 -25.19 -13.46 -35.37
N LYS A 567 -24.75 -13.07 -36.56
CA LYS A 567 -24.78 -11.66 -36.99
C LYS A 567 -26.21 -11.28 -37.38
N PRO A 568 -26.76 -10.17 -36.89
CA PRO A 568 -28.02 -9.63 -37.39
C PRO A 568 -28.00 -9.44 -38.91
N ASP A 569 -28.95 -10.03 -39.63
CA ASP A 569 -28.96 -10.07 -41.11
C ASP A 569 -28.92 -8.66 -41.74
N GLY A 570 -29.58 -7.69 -41.09
CA GLY A 570 -29.67 -6.30 -41.55
C GLY A 570 -28.37 -5.49 -41.50
N LEU A 571 -27.38 -5.89 -40.69
CA LEU A 571 -26.14 -5.13 -40.54
C LEU A 571 -25.30 -5.11 -41.82
N SER A 572 -25.32 -6.21 -42.57
CA SER A 572 -24.60 -6.33 -43.84
C SER A 572 -25.13 -5.34 -44.89
N ALA A 573 -26.45 -5.13 -44.95
CA ALA A 573 -27.09 -4.17 -45.85
C ALA A 573 -26.73 -2.72 -45.49
N CYS A 574 -26.54 -2.44 -44.19
CA CYS A 574 -26.04 -1.17 -43.71
C CYS A 574 -24.54 -0.97 -43.97
N GLY A 575 -23.80 -2.00 -44.41
CA GLY A 575 -22.35 -1.93 -44.59
C GLY A 575 -21.57 -1.90 -43.27
N ALA A 576 -22.21 -2.31 -42.17
CA ALA A 576 -21.56 -2.39 -40.87
C ALA A 576 -20.49 -3.50 -40.88
N LYS A 577 -19.35 -3.22 -40.26
CA LYS A 577 -18.33 -4.24 -40.01
C LYS A 577 -18.63 -4.93 -38.69
N THR A 578 -18.26 -6.20 -38.61
CA THR A 578 -18.35 -6.99 -37.38
C THR A 578 -17.04 -7.74 -37.18
N ARG A 579 -16.62 -7.93 -35.93
CA ARG A 579 -15.48 -8.78 -35.58
C ARG A 579 -15.93 -9.92 -34.67
N THR A 580 -15.40 -11.11 -34.93
CA THR A 580 -15.56 -12.26 -34.04
C THR A 580 -14.39 -12.31 -33.08
N TYR A 581 -14.66 -12.58 -31.81
CA TYR A 581 -13.66 -12.68 -30.76
C TYR A 581 -13.50 -14.13 -30.29
N GLU A 582 -12.61 -14.37 -29.33
CA GLU A 582 -12.25 -15.70 -28.83
C GLU A 582 -13.43 -16.44 -28.18
N ASP A 583 -14.41 -15.71 -27.68
CA ASP A 583 -15.70 -16.21 -27.18
C ASP A 583 -16.65 -16.70 -28.29
N ASN A 584 -16.24 -16.62 -29.56
CA ASN A 584 -17.03 -16.85 -30.77
C ASN A 584 -18.24 -15.92 -30.93
N LEU A 585 -18.31 -14.84 -30.15
CA LEU A 585 -19.37 -13.85 -30.26
C LEU A 585 -18.96 -12.72 -31.19
N HIS A 586 -19.97 -12.11 -31.82
CA HIS A 586 -19.77 -11.01 -32.76
C HIS A 586 -19.95 -9.66 -32.07
N ARG A 587 -19.11 -8.69 -32.43
CA ARG A 587 -19.16 -7.29 -31.98
C ARG A 587 -19.23 -6.36 -33.19
N VAL A 588 -19.99 -5.28 -33.11
CA VAL A 588 -20.17 -4.32 -34.21
C VAL A 588 -19.08 -3.26 -34.19
N ILE A 589 -18.63 -2.86 -35.37
CA ILE A 589 -17.66 -1.77 -35.57
C ILE A 589 -18.36 -0.63 -36.32
N ILE A 590 -18.32 0.56 -35.71
CA ILE A 590 -18.84 1.79 -36.29
C ILE A 590 -17.64 2.58 -36.82
N ASP A 591 -17.54 2.67 -38.15
CA ASP A 591 -16.50 3.45 -38.82
C ASP A 591 -16.95 4.91 -38.97
N PHE A 592 -16.01 5.85 -38.84
CA PHE A 592 -16.30 7.27 -39.03
C PHE A 592 -15.68 7.81 -40.32
N ALA A 593 -16.37 8.77 -40.94
CA ALA A 593 -15.80 9.65 -41.96
C ALA A 593 -15.23 10.88 -41.25
N ILE A 594 -13.95 11.17 -41.51
CA ILE A 594 -13.22 12.26 -40.85
C ILE A 594 -12.98 13.36 -41.87
N ASP A 595 -13.45 14.57 -41.54
CA ASP A 595 -13.26 15.79 -42.33
C ASP A 595 -12.80 16.91 -41.39
N GLY A 596 -11.47 17.08 -41.31
CA GLY A 596 -10.85 17.98 -40.36
C GLY A 596 -11.16 17.58 -38.90
N THR A 597 -12.05 18.34 -38.26
CA THR A 597 -12.50 18.12 -36.88
C THR A 597 -13.89 17.48 -36.78
N GLN A 598 -14.52 17.16 -37.91
CA GLN A 598 -15.84 16.55 -37.98
C GLN A 598 -15.72 15.04 -38.19
N TYR A 599 -16.25 14.27 -37.24
CA TYR A 599 -16.24 12.82 -37.24
C TYR A 599 -17.69 12.34 -37.35
N ARG A 600 -18.07 11.89 -38.55
CA ARG A 600 -19.45 11.45 -38.84
C ARG A 600 -19.53 9.93 -38.93
N ALA A 601 -20.35 9.32 -38.08
CA ALA A 601 -20.55 7.88 -38.07
C ALA A 601 -21.16 7.42 -39.41
N LYS A 602 -20.53 6.45 -40.08
CA LYS A 602 -21.01 6.02 -41.40
C LYS A 602 -22.30 5.21 -41.25
N ARG A 603 -23.40 5.72 -41.82
CA ARG A 603 -24.71 5.06 -41.87
C ARG A 603 -25.28 4.72 -40.48
N ALA A 604 -25.03 5.58 -39.49
CA ALA A 604 -25.39 5.37 -38.08
C ALA A 604 -26.84 4.89 -37.89
N ASP A 605 -27.82 5.61 -38.42
CA ASP A 605 -29.24 5.29 -38.23
C ASP A 605 -29.63 3.90 -38.77
N CYS A 606 -29.04 3.48 -39.90
CA CYS A 606 -29.26 2.15 -40.45
C CYS A 606 -28.68 1.08 -39.52
N ILE A 607 -27.44 1.30 -39.06
CA ILE A 607 -26.74 0.35 -38.19
C ILE A 607 -27.50 0.21 -36.87
N ILE A 608 -27.86 1.32 -36.22
CA ILE A 608 -28.60 1.33 -34.95
C ILE A 608 -29.95 0.61 -35.09
N ALA A 609 -30.69 0.86 -36.18
CA ALA A 609 -31.96 0.18 -36.43
C ALA A 609 -31.81 -1.34 -36.69
N ALA A 610 -30.64 -1.79 -37.14
CA ALA A 610 -30.33 -3.19 -37.39
C ALA A 610 -29.74 -3.93 -36.17
N LEU A 611 -29.43 -3.22 -35.08
CA LEU A 611 -28.83 -3.79 -33.87
C LEU A 611 -29.88 -4.31 -32.87
N PRO A 612 -29.55 -5.33 -32.07
CA PRO A 612 -30.36 -5.70 -30.91
C PRO A 612 -30.48 -4.53 -29.91
N LYS A 613 -31.52 -4.54 -29.08
CA LYS A 613 -31.89 -3.40 -28.21
C LYS A 613 -30.73 -2.81 -27.40
N ARG A 614 -29.89 -3.66 -26.80
CA ARG A 614 -28.78 -3.21 -25.95
C ARG A 614 -27.61 -2.64 -26.77
N PRO A 615 -27.00 -3.35 -27.74
CA PRO A 615 -26.02 -2.76 -28.66
C PRO A 615 -26.51 -1.52 -29.40
N ALA A 616 -27.81 -1.45 -29.74
CA ALA A 616 -28.41 -0.28 -30.39
C ALA A 616 -28.38 0.96 -29.47
N PHE A 617 -28.72 0.78 -28.19
CA PHE A 617 -28.62 1.84 -27.18
C PHE A 617 -27.18 2.32 -27.02
N GLU A 618 -26.23 1.40 -26.88
CA GLU A 618 -24.82 1.74 -26.71
C GLU A 618 -24.27 2.46 -27.95
N ALA A 619 -24.60 1.98 -29.15
CA ALA A 619 -24.24 2.65 -30.40
C ALA A 619 -24.79 4.06 -30.47
N GLN A 620 -26.06 4.23 -30.09
CA GLN A 620 -26.71 5.54 -30.10
C GLN A 620 -26.03 6.50 -29.13
N PHE A 621 -25.82 6.06 -27.89
CA PHE A 621 -25.19 6.87 -26.84
C PHE A 621 -23.74 7.24 -27.21
N LEU A 622 -22.96 6.26 -27.67
CA LEU A 622 -21.56 6.49 -28.06
C LEU A 622 -21.40 7.44 -29.25
N ILE A 623 -22.41 7.57 -30.12
CA ILE A 623 -22.34 8.54 -31.22
C ILE A 623 -22.86 9.90 -30.78
N ASP A 624 -23.99 9.95 -30.07
CA ASP A 624 -24.67 11.21 -29.73
C ASP A 624 -24.05 11.93 -28.54
N SER A 625 -23.59 11.18 -27.55
CA SER A 625 -23.14 11.67 -26.25
C SER A 625 -21.64 11.41 -26.03
N PHE A 626 -20.88 11.22 -27.10
CA PHE A 626 -19.42 11.02 -26.99
C PHE A 626 -18.71 12.22 -26.34
N ALA A 627 -19.26 13.42 -26.52
CA ALA A 627 -18.76 14.62 -25.86
C ALA A 627 -18.88 14.52 -24.33
N ASP A 628 -19.95 13.95 -23.81
CA ASP A 628 -20.17 13.79 -22.36
C ASP A 628 -19.16 12.79 -21.75
N ILE A 629 -18.85 11.70 -22.47
CA ILE A 629 -17.77 10.76 -22.13
C ILE A 629 -16.43 11.51 -22.02
N ALA A 630 -16.11 12.32 -23.03
CA ALA A 630 -14.87 13.08 -23.05
C ALA A 630 -14.80 14.15 -21.94
N ILE A 631 -15.90 14.87 -21.71
CA ILE A 631 -16.02 15.88 -20.65
C ILE A 631 -15.82 15.21 -19.29
N GLY A 632 -16.50 14.09 -19.03
CA GLY A 632 -16.35 13.33 -17.79
C GLY A 632 -14.91 12.88 -17.54
N LEU A 633 -14.27 12.29 -18.56
CA LEU A 633 -12.88 11.82 -18.50
C LEU A 633 -11.87 12.95 -18.27
N VAL A 634 -12.09 14.12 -18.86
CA VAL A 634 -11.22 15.29 -18.68
C VAL A 634 -11.48 15.96 -17.33
N ALA A 635 -12.75 16.09 -16.93
CA ALA A 635 -13.14 16.71 -15.66
C ALA A 635 -12.66 15.92 -14.45
N SER A 636 -12.59 14.58 -14.55
CA SER A 636 -12.04 13.73 -13.49
C SER A 636 -10.50 13.70 -13.48
N GLY A 637 -9.84 14.13 -14.56
CA GLY A 637 -8.41 14.00 -14.77
C GLY A 637 -7.96 12.61 -15.24
N ASP A 638 -8.88 11.66 -15.39
CA ASP A 638 -8.58 10.30 -15.85
C ASP A 638 -8.09 10.26 -17.30
N VAL A 639 -8.30 11.34 -18.06
CA VAL A 639 -7.70 11.51 -19.38
C VAL A 639 -6.17 11.40 -19.36
N GLU A 640 -5.52 11.78 -18.25
CA GLU A 640 -4.06 11.66 -18.10
C GLU A 640 -3.62 10.22 -17.74
N ASN A 641 -4.57 9.39 -17.30
CA ASN A 641 -4.33 7.98 -16.95
C ASN A 641 -4.39 7.06 -18.18
N LEU A 642 -4.91 7.53 -19.32
CA LEU A 642 -4.88 6.75 -20.56
C LEU A 642 -3.43 6.47 -20.97
N GLN A 643 -3.14 5.24 -21.34
CA GLN A 643 -1.78 4.82 -21.64
C GLN A 643 -1.29 5.29 -23.02
N HIS A 644 -2.18 5.76 -23.89
CA HIS A 644 -1.85 6.22 -25.25
C HIS A 644 -1.96 7.75 -25.40
N GLU A 645 -0.84 8.46 -25.63
CA GLU A 645 -0.76 9.94 -25.66
C GLU A 645 -1.66 10.59 -26.73
N GLY A 646 -1.76 9.96 -27.91
CA GLY A 646 -2.68 10.42 -28.95
C GLY A 646 -4.15 10.37 -28.54
N LEU A 647 -4.54 9.38 -27.73
CA LEU A 647 -5.91 9.23 -27.25
C LEU A 647 -6.22 10.26 -26.18
N GLN A 648 -5.28 10.54 -25.28
CA GLN A 648 -5.36 11.67 -24.33
C GLN A 648 -5.64 12.99 -25.07
N THR A 649 -4.85 13.26 -26.11
CA THR A 649 -4.98 14.46 -26.94
C THR A 649 -6.36 14.52 -27.59
N PHE A 650 -6.84 13.40 -28.14
CA PHE A 650 -8.15 13.34 -28.78
C PHE A 650 -9.30 13.65 -27.82
N PHE A 651 -9.35 12.99 -26.65
CA PHE A 651 -10.41 13.23 -25.66
C PHE A 651 -10.42 14.67 -25.14
N LYS A 652 -9.24 15.28 -24.89
CA LYS A 652 -9.16 16.70 -24.52
C LYS A 652 -9.80 17.61 -25.57
N ARG A 653 -9.57 17.33 -26.85
CA ARG A 653 -10.12 18.12 -27.97
C ARG A 653 -11.62 17.90 -28.17
N VAL A 654 -12.12 16.69 -27.95
CA VAL A 654 -13.56 16.41 -27.96
C VAL A 654 -14.24 17.14 -26.79
N ALA A 655 -13.69 17.03 -25.58
CA ALA A 655 -14.23 17.66 -24.38
C ALA A 655 -14.29 19.20 -24.50
N ALA A 656 -13.31 19.80 -25.17
CA ALA A 656 -13.27 21.23 -25.47
C ALA A 656 -14.22 21.66 -26.61
N GLY A 657 -14.89 20.72 -27.28
CA GLY A 657 -15.76 20.98 -28.43
C GLY A 657 -15.02 21.30 -29.73
N GLU A 658 -13.70 21.09 -29.79
CA GLU A 658 -12.91 21.31 -31.01
C GLU A 658 -13.17 20.22 -32.05
N ILE A 659 -13.33 18.98 -31.59
CA ILE A 659 -13.69 17.80 -32.40
C ILE A 659 -15.14 17.45 -32.09
N VAL A 660 -15.94 17.29 -33.16
CA VAL A 660 -17.36 16.95 -33.05
C VAL A 660 -17.57 15.54 -33.57
N ILE A 661 -18.06 14.67 -32.69
CA ILE A 661 -18.61 13.36 -33.06
C ILE A 661 -20.09 13.54 -33.35
N SER A 662 -20.56 12.96 -34.46
CA SER A 662 -21.95 13.08 -34.88
C SER A 662 -22.39 11.88 -35.71
N ARG A 663 -23.71 11.74 -35.89
CA ARG A 663 -24.33 10.75 -36.75
C ARG A 663 -24.14 11.01 -38.24
#